data_AF-A0A1B3PLA1-F1
#
_entry.id   AF-A0A1B3PLA1-F1
#
_cell.length_a   1.000
_cell.length_b   1.000
_cell.length_c   1.000
_cell.angle_alpha   90.00
_cell.angle_beta   90.00
_cell.angle_gamma   90.00
#
_symmetry.space_group_name_H-M   'P 1'
#
loop_
_entity.id
_entity.type
_entity.pdbx_description
1 polymer ?
#
loop_
_entity_poly.entity_id
_entity_poly.type
_entity_poly.pdbx_seq_one_letter_code
_entity_poly.pdbx_strand_id
1 'polypeptide(L)'
;MTSFGEGLLPRHAGVLPSFAANMVRRRIRCSAGEISGDDLLAWCGTLPSERRAAEIRTIFVDGRRNRFAEIWNHPVGVRLSDGWEQAIAPTDRDRIQALVATLQTPAEFATLTLRDVKTALSRSVGDVLGVLARLEALYWTPAANQLRQAGQVDEQAQATREVTDEWRTRVRIAASSGWVANLDIHDIRFPRQSSLPVAQWLLDRADASEISPASMFFCEQLIAADKYDWRTELEAIARVAMRVSERRPGTELAKERWVGIFLSRFSGPTGKTLQQVGDEYGLTRERVRQICDAVIQVLQSRPIAMPALDKLMAAAARIAPVHVDEADVELANLLGPGVGLRAALEFAELTGRQTVARSAFAKTRTPDGYAAVRVLHSDASQLQWFQKAISFAHRECKAVGCTNLLRVAGHLSLTERVSADPEELLALFKGLPGFRLLEEEWSWFTLPGGLESALATRLKKLLCVSTQSVGIDDLLAAIVTDDRLFFEMGRTLSLPPFHILVELLSGWPWLHADGHNKYRAREPIPRQDVLSALELEALEVMEAHHDVATRTDLAKAVVGAGGVSNMALSAALSTSPIFAKVEHAVYRVNGRPLQVQGLVEARKRRLIETRTAVLPEDLDASLPLSVTLRQSGSLPPVRRVVYLPSAFGGLLSGTFEHARRLWPAIAIGSNLQISKLADVAADQGIGPKQSFNVVFDVESRTYELAIP
;
A
#
# COMPACT_ATOMS: atom_id res chain seq x y z
N MET A 1 -23.88 -60.45 -21.77
CA MET A 1 -22.47 -60.11 -22.02
C MET A 1 -22.37 -59.46 -23.39
N THR A 2 -22.27 -58.13 -23.43
CA THR A 2 -21.93 -57.35 -24.64
C THR A 2 -21.53 -55.97 -24.13
N SER A 3 -20.23 -55.67 -24.19
CA SER A 3 -19.71 -54.36 -23.78
C SER A 3 -20.07 -53.31 -24.82
N PHE A 4 -20.85 -52.29 -24.43
CA PHE A 4 -20.88 -51.04 -25.17
C PHE A 4 -19.48 -50.43 -25.09
N GLY A 5 -18.77 -50.41 -26.22
CA GLY A 5 -17.44 -49.83 -26.28
C GLY A 5 -17.50 -48.33 -26.06
N GLU A 6 -16.73 -47.82 -25.09
CA GLU A 6 -16.42 -46.40 -25.00
C GLU A 6 -15.84 -45.94 -26.34
N GLY A 7 -16.42 -44.89 -26.93
CA GLY A 7 -15.93 -44.33 -28.17
C GLY A 7 -14.53 -43.76 -27.96
N LEU A 8 -13.50 -44.48 -28.43
CA LEU A 8 -12.11 -44.02 -28.39
C LEU A 8 -12.01 -42.65 -29.06
N LEU A 9 -11.67 -41.63 -28.26
CA LEU A 9 -11.48 -40.26 -28.75
C LEU A 9 -10.37 -40.24 -29.83
N PRO A 10 -10.55 -39.48 -30.92
CA PRO A 10 -9.52 -39.34 -31.94
C PRO A 10 -8.24 -38.78 -31.33
N ARG A 11 -7.09 -39.33 -31.73
CA ARG A 11 -5.77 -38.97 -31.21
C ARG A 11 -4.73 -39.00 -32.32
N HIS A 12 -3.62 -38.26 -32.13
CA HIS A 12 -2.50 -38.29 -33.05
C HIS A 12 -1.94 -39.71 -33.17
N ALA A 13 -1.75 -40.22 -34.41
CA ALA A 13 -1.27 -41.58 -34.61
C ALA A 13 0.22 -41.77 -34.25
N GLY A 14 0.98 -40.68 -34.07
CA GLY A 14 2.44 -40.73 -33.85
C GLY A 14 3.25 -41.18 -35.08
N VAL A 15 2.63 -41.15 -36.27
CA VAL A 15 3.23 -41.66 -37.52
C VAL A 15 3.83 -40.53 -38.37
N LEU A 16 3.08 -39.47 -38.65
CA LEU A 16 3.56 -38.27 -39.33
C LEU A 16 3.17 -37.06 -38.50
N PRO A 17 4.02 -36.03 -38.37
CA PRO A 17 3.64 -34.76 -37.77
C PRO A 17 2.63 -34.03 -38.69
N SER A 18 1.86 -33.09 -38.15
CA SER A 18 0.77 -32.40 -38.86
C SER A 18 1.22 -31.79 -40.19
N PHE A 19 2.40 -31.17 -40.24
CA PHE A 19 2.91 -30.58 -41.49
C PHE A 19 3.11 -31.63 -42.59
N ALA A 20 3.58 -32.84 -42.24
CA ALA A 20 3.82 -33.91 -43.19
C ALA A 20 2.51 -34.65 -43.54
N ALA A 21 1.63 -34.88 -42.56
CA ALA A 21 0.31 -35.48 -42.76
C ALA A 21 -0.57 -34.63 -43.69
N ASN A 22 -0.59 -33.30 -43.50
CA ASN A 22 -1.34 -32.36 -44.36
C ASN A 22 -0.87 -32.36 -45.82
N MET A 23 0.35 -32.79 -46.11
CA MET A 23 0.83 -32.92 -47.48
C MET A 23 0.28 -34.16 -48.19
N VAL A 24 -0.34 -35.13 -47.51
CA VAL A 24 -0.81 -36.42 -48.06
C VAL A 24 -2.06 -36.22 -48.94
N ARG A 25 -1.85 -35.86 -50.21
CA ARG A 25 -2.92 -35.62 -51.20
C ARG A 25 -3.57 -36.87 -51.80
N ARG A 26 -2.98 -38.05 -51.62
CA ARG A 26 -3.50 -39.35 -52.06
C ARG A 26 -3.35 -40.35 -50.93
N ARG A 27 -4.34 -41.22 -50.74
CA ARG A 27 -4.33 -42.23 -49.67
C ARG A 27 -3.11 -43.14 -49.78
N ILE A 28 -2.44 -43.37 -48.65
CA ILE A 28 -1.28 -44.23 -48.52
C ILE A 28 -1.77 -45.68 -48.46
N ARG A 29 -1.43 -46.47 -49.48
CA ARG A 29 -1.66 -47.94 -49.51
C ARG A 29 -0.57 -48.64 -48.73
N CYS A 30 -0.93 -49.27 -47.61
CA CYS A 30 -0.02 -50.01 -46.73
C CYS A 30 -0.73 -51.25 -46.12
N SER A 31 -0.26 -51.75 -44.96
CA SER A 31 -0.60 -53.05 -44.35
C SER A 31 -1.70 -53.14 -43.25
N ALA A 32 -2.76 -52.34 -43.13
CA ALA A 32 -3.29 -51.25 -43.95
C ALA A 32 -4.82 -51.16 -43.76
N GLY A 33 -5.63 -50.89 -44.78
CA GLY A 33 -5.29 -50.72 -46.21
C GLY A 33 -4.91 -49.29 -46.61
N GLU A 34 -5.90 -48.50 -47.04
CA GLU A 34 -5.72 -47.11 -47.51
C GLU A 34 -5.95 -46.11 -46.37
N ILE A 35 -4.93 -45.30 -46.06
CA ILE A 35 -4.94 -44.30 -44.98
C ILE A 35 -4.77 -42.88 -45.56
N SER A 36 -5.58 -41.91 -45.15
CA SER A 36 -5.44 -40.49 -45.52
C SER A 36 -4.54 -39.70 -44.54
N GLY A 37 -4.20 -38.46 -44.90
CA GLY A 37 -3.48 -37.57 -43.97
C GLY A 37 -4.28 -37.27 -42.70
N ASP A 38 -5.59 -37.03 -42.84
CA ASP A 38 -6.50 -36.75 -41.72
C ASP A 38 -6.63 -37.94 -40.77
N ASP A 39 -6.67 -39.17 -41.29
CA ASP A 39 -6.73 -40.39 -40.47
C ASP A 39 -5.52 -40.50 -39.52
N LEU A 40 -4.32 -40.06 -39.96
CA LEU A 40 -3.10 -40.07 -39.15
C LEU A 40 -3.11 -39.02 -38.03
N LEU A 41 -3.91 -37.96 -38.16
CA LEU A 41 -4.06 -36.92 -37.14
C LEU A 41 -5.23 -37.26 -36.20
N ALA A 42 -6.37 -37.70 -36.74
CA ALA A 42 -7.57 -38.06 -36.00
C ALA A 42 -7.76 -39.58 -35.89
N TRP A 43 -6.76 -40.30 -35.37
CA TRP A 43 -6.75 -41.77 -35.36
C TRP A 43 -7.75 -42.34 -34.35
N CYS A 44 -8.80 -43.00 -34.87
CA CYS A 44 -9.81 -43.70 -34.08
C CYS A 44 -9.49 -45.20 -33.98
N GLY A 45 -8.92 -45.64 -32.86
CA GLY A 45 -8.63 -47.06 -32.59
C GLY A 45 -7.31 -47.32 -31.88
N THR A 46 -6.84 -48.56 -31.93
CA THR A 46 -5.49 -48.96 -31.48
C THR A 46 -4.43 -48.29 -32.35
N LEU A 47 -3.41 -47.69 -31.73
CA LEU A 47 -2.31 -47.04 -32.46
C LEU A 47 -1.54 -48.06 -33.33
N PRO A 48 -1.02 -47.65 -34.50
CA PRO A 48 -0.21 -48.53 -35.34
C PRO A 48 1.09 -48.92 -34.62
N SER A 49 1.49 -50.20 -34.74
CA SER A 49 2.78 -50.66 -34.22
C SER A 49 3.94 -49.94 -34.93
N GLU A 50 5.09 -49.78 -34.26
CA GLU A 50 6.22 -49.02 -34.83
C GLU A 50 6.69 -49.56 -36.19
N ARG A 51 6.57 -50.89 -36.42
CA ARG A 51 6.85 -51.51 -37.74
C ARG A 51 5.92 -50.98 -38.83
N ARG A 52 4.63 -50.80 -38.54
CA ARG A 52 3.61 -50.28 -39.48
C ARG A 52 3.68 -48.76 -39.60
N ALA A 53 4.02 -48.06 -38.51
CA ALA A 53 4.33 -46.64 -38.56
C ALA A 53 5.55 -46.36 -39.47
N ALA A 54 6.62 -47.15 -39.34
CA ALA A 54 7.79 -47.07 -40.20
C ALA A 54 7.46 -47.34 -41.68
N GLU A 55 6.65 -48.36 -41.98
CA GLU A 55 6.15 -48.66 -43.34
C GLU A 55 5.44 -47.44 -43.96
N ILE A 56 4.50 -46.83 -43.24
CA ILE A 56 3.77 -45.63 -43.68
C ILE A 56 4.73 -44.47 -43.95
N ARG A 57 5.71 -44.24 -43.06
CA ARG A 57 6.73 -43.17 -43.20
C ARG A 57 7.63 -43.41 -44.43
N THR A 58 8.04 -44.65 -44.70
CA THR A 58 8.82 -44.99 -45.89
C THR A 58 8.04 -44.75 -47.18
N ILE A 59 6.79 -45.22 -47.27
CA ILE A 59 5.94 -45.01 -48.45
C ILE A 59 5.71 -43.50 -48.69
N PHE A 60 5.50 -42.73 -47.64
CA PHE A 60 5.37 -41.27 -47.71
C PHE A 60 6.63 -40.57 -48.22
N VAL A 61 7.82 -40.98 -47.76
CA VAL A 61 9.11 -40.45 -48.20
C VAL A 61 9.38 -40.81 -49.66
N ASP A 62 9.17 -42.07 -50.05
CA ASP A 62 9.44 -42.55 -51.41
C ASP A 62 8.50 -41.94 -52.44
N GLY A 63 7.22 -41.75 -52.10
CA GLY A 63 6.25 -41.03 -52.94
C GLY A 63 6.58 -39.55 -53.18
N ARG A 64 7.60 -39.00 -52.53
CA ARG A 64 7.99 -37.57 -52.60
C ARG A 64 9.37 -37.29 -53.17
N ARG A 65 10.13 -38.31 -53.62
CA ARG A 65 11.51 -38.11 -54.12
C ARG A 65 11.64 -36.97 -55.15
N ASN A 66 10.64 -36.79 -56.02
CA ASN A 66 10.63 -35.75 -57.06
C ASN A 66 10.27 -34.32 -56.57
N ARG A 67 9.81 -34.16 -55.32
CA ARG A 67 9.50 -32.85 -54.69
C ARG A 67 10.13 -32.72 -53.31
N PHE A 68 11.23 -33.43 -53.08
CA PHE A 68 11.81 -33.56 -51.74
C PHE A 68 12.36 -32.23 -51.18
N ALA A 69 12.71 -31.27 -52.04
CA ALA A 69 13.09 -29.92 -51.63
C ALA A 69 11.98 -29.19 -50.85
N GLU A 70 10.70 -29.43 -51.18
CA GLU A 70 9.55 -28.80 -50.51
C GLU A 70 9.45 -29.24 -49.04
N ILE A 71 9.58 -30.55 -48.76
CA ILE A 71 9.48 -31.08 -47.40
C ILE A 71 10.75 -30.81 -46.57
N TRP A 72 11.90 -30.75 -47.23
CA TRP A 72 13.21 -30.66 -46.60
C TRP A 72 13.51 -29.28 -46.01
N ASN A 73 13.03 -28.23 -46.67
CA ASN A 73 13.16 -26.85 -46.21
C ASN A 73 11.93 -26.37 -45.39
N HIS A 74 10.96 -27.25 -45.11
CA HIS A 74 9.77 -26.91 -44.34
C HIS A 74 10.11 -26.79 -42.84
N PRO A 75 9.66 -25.72 -42.13
CA PRO A 75 9.75 -25.63 -40.66
C PRO A 75 9.02 -26.80 -40.01
N VAL A 76 9.57 -27.41 -38.95
CA VAL A 76 8.96 -28.59 -38.35
C VAL A 76 7.63 -28.29 -37.64
N GLY A 77 7.46 -27.08 -37.09
CA GLY A 77 6.23 -26.66 -36.39
C GLY A 77 5.90 -27.48 -35.14
N VAL A 78 6.86 -28.29 -34.67
CA VAL A 78 6.70 -29.15 -33.49
C VAL A 78 7.30 -28.46 -32.27
N ARG A 79 6.58 -28.46 -31.15
CA ARG A 79 7.03 -27.89 -29.87
C ARG A 79 7.56 -28.98 -28.94
N LEU A 80 8.45 -28.59 -28.03
CA LEU A 80 8.85 -29.41 -26.90
C LEU A 80 7.96 -29.03 -25.71
N SER A 81 7.04 -29.93 -25.35
CA SER A 81 6.13 -29.77 -24.20
C SER A 81 6.73 -30.42 -22.94
N ASP A 82 6.27 -30.03 -21.76
CA ASP A 82 6.77 -30.60 -20.49
C ASP A 82 6.71 -32.14 -20.49
N GLY A 83 7.84 -32.78 -20.17
CA GLY A 83 7.97 -34.24 -20.17
C GLY A 83 8.23 -34.88 -21.55
N TRP A 84 8.48 -34.10 -22.60
CA TRP A 84 8.82 -34.62 -23.95
C TRP A 84 9.97 -35.62 -23.95
N GLU A 85 10.89 -35.53 -22.99
CA GLU A 85 12.01 -36.46 -22.80
C GLU A 85 11.52 -37.91 -22.66
N GLN A 86 10.36 -38.12 -22.04
CA GLN A 86 9.79 -39.44 -21.77
C GLN A 86 9.12 -40.07 -23.01
N ALA A 87 8.80 -39.27 -24.03
CA ALA A 87 8.03 -39.68 -25.20
C ALA A 87 8.87 -40.28 -26.35
N ILE A 88 10.20 -40.22 -26.22
CA ILE A 88 11.16 -40.58 -27.27
C ILE A 88 12.31 -41.44 -26.72
N ALA A 89 13.04 -42.09 -27.62
CA ALA A 89 14.17 -42.95 -27.26
C ALA A 89 15.31 -42.13 -26.62
N PRO A 90 16.06 -42.66 -25.62
CA PRO A 90 17.15 -41.95 -24.97
C PRO A 90 18.18 -41.35 -25.93
N THR A 91 18.57 -42.11 -26.97
CA THR A 91 19.54 -41.64 -27.98
C THR A 91 19.06 -40.45 -28.80
N ASP A 92 17.74 -40.29 -28.95
CA ASP A 92 17.16 -39.17 -29.70
C ASP A 92 16.90 -37.98 -28.75
N ARG A 93 16.61 -38.25 -27.47
CA ARG A 93 16.53 -37.26 -26.38
C ARG A 93 17.84 -36.50 -26.23
N ASP A 94 18.96 -37.20 -26.07
CA ASP A 94 20.27 -36.58 -25.86
C ASP A 94 20.65 -35.67 -27.05
N ARG A 95 20.29 -36.08 -28.28
CA ARG A 95 20.52 -35.31 -29.51
C ARG A 95 19.62 -34.08 -29.63
N ILE A 96 18.36 -34.16 -29.21
CA ILE A 96 17.47 -33.00 -29.17
C ILE A 96 17.86 -32.04 -28.05
N GLN A 97 18.27 -32.53 -26.87
CA GLN A 97 18.80 -31.69 -25.80
C GLN A 97 20.06 -30.93 -26.25
N ALA A 98 20.98 -31.60 -26.95
CA ALA A 98 22.15 -30.97 -27.54
C ALA A 98 21.77 -29.90 -28.61
N LEU A 99 20.73 -30.15 -29.42
CA LEU A 99 20.24 -29.16 -30.38
C LEU A 99 19.60 -27.95 -29.68
N VAL A 100 18.73 -28.18 -28.69
CA VAL A 100 18.06 -27.12 -27.92
C VAL A 100 19.07 -26.23 -27.18
N ALA A 101 20.17 -26.79 -26.69
CA ALA A 101 21.26 -26.03 -26.07
C ALA A 101 22.00 -25.09 -27.04
N THR A 102 21.75 -25.17 -28.36
CA THR A 102 22.28 -24.22 -29.37
C THR A 102 21.30 -23.10 -29.73
N LEU A 103 20.06 -23.16 -29.23
CA LEU A 103 19.01 -22.17 -29.48
C LEU A 103 19.00 -21.10 -28.37
N GLN A 104 18.54 -19.88 -28.67
CA GLN A 104 18.39 -18.85 -27.63
C GLN A 104 17.18 -19.12 -26.74
N THR A 105 16.13 -19.74 -27.30
CA THR A 105 14.95 -20.18 -26.55
C THR A 105 14.46 -21.55 -27.04
N PRO A 106 13.90 -22.42 -26.17
CA PRO A 106 13.31 -23.69 -26.60
C PRO A 106 12.17 -23.57 -27.63
N ALA A 107 11.53 -22.38 -27.72
CA ALA A 107 10.48 -22.10 -28.71
C ALA A 107 10.99 -22.08 -30.16
N GLU A 108 12.27 -21.74 -30.38
CA GLU A 108 12.92 -21.76 -31.71
C GLU A 108 12.98 -23.17 -32.31
N PHE A 109 12.86 -24.23 -31.51
CA PHE A 109 12.84 -25.61 -32.03
C PHE A 109 11.73 -25.82 -33.07
N ALA A 110 10.59 -25.13 -32.95
CA ALA A 110 9.48 -25.21 -33.89
C ALA A 110 9.75 -24.51 -35.24
N THR A 111 10.69 -23.56 -35.31
CA THR A 111 11.02 -22.81 -36.52
C THR A 111 12.13 -23.47 -37.35
N LEU A 112 12.91 -24.38 -36.74
CA LEU A 112 13.91 -25.19 -37.42
C LEU A 112 13.32 -25.97 -38.61
N THR A 113 14.09 -26.12 -39.69
CA THR A 113 13.64 -26.92 -40.84
C THR A 113 13.84 -28.41 -40.61
N LEU A 114 13.13 -29.24 -41.38
CA LEU A 114 13.33 -30.69 -41.36
C LEU A 114 14.79 -31.09 -41.66
N ARG A 115 15.51 -30.31 -42.49
CA ARG A 115 16.95 -30.44 -42.74
C ARG A 115 17.76 -30.31 -41.45
N ASP A 116 17.49 -29.29 -40.65
CA ASP A 116 18.28 -28.94 -39.46
C ASP A 116 18.10 -30.02 -38.38
N VAL A 117 16.83 -30.36 -38.09
CA VAL A 117 16.48 -31.41 -37.12
C VAL A 117 17.01 -32.77 -37.55
N LYS A 118 16.98 -33.10 -38.86
CA LYS A 118 17.56 -34.37 -39.36
C LYS A 118 19.08 -34.39 -39.31
N THR A 119 19.74 -33.24 -39.46
CA THR A 119 21.20 -33.11 -39.34
C THR A 119 21.63 -33.36 -37.89
N ALA A 120 20.98 -32.68 -36.94
CA ALA A 120 21.21 -32.86 -35.50
C ALA A 120 20.89 -34.29 -35.02
N LEU A 121 19.75 -34.86 -35.43
CA LEU A 121 19.38 -36.22 -35.07
C LEU A 121 20.25 -37.29 -35.73
N SER A 122 20.88 -37.02 -36.89
CA SER A 122 21.68 -38.01 -37.65
C SER A 122 20.91 -39.33 -37.89
N ARG A 123 19.68 -39.21 -38.40
CA ARG A 123 18.71 -40.30 -38.63
C ARG A 123 18.19 -40.29 -40.09
N SER A 124 17.45 -41.32 -40.49
CA SER A 124 16.70 -41.28 -41.75
C SER A 124 15.54 -40.28 -41.66
N VAL A 125 15.04 -39.78 -42.79
CA VAL A 125 13.94 -38.81 -42.79
C VAL A 125 12.65 -39.42 -42.23
N GLY A 126 12.41 -40.71 -42.50
CA GLY A 126 11.29 -41.44 -41.93
C GLY A 126 11.37 -41.52 -40.40
N ASP A 127 12.56 -41.73 -39.83
CA ASP A 127 12.73 -41.78 -38.38
C ASP A 127 12.56 -40.40 -37.73
N VAL A 128 13.09 -39.34 -38.36
CA VAL A 128 12.93 -37.95 -37.88
C VAL A 128 11.46 -37.54 -37.88
N LEU A 129 10.71 -37.87 -38.92
CA LEU A 129 9.26 -37.67 -38.95
C LEU A 129 8.57 -38.46 -37.83
N GLY A 130 9.00 -39.68 -37.52
CA GLY A 130 8.48 -40.46 -36.39
C GLY A 130 8.77 -39.83 -35.02
N VAL A 131 9.98 -39.27 -34.82
CA VAL A 131 10.35 -38.53 -33.60
C VAL A 131 9.48 -37.28 -33.46
N LEU A 132 9.39 -36.45 -34.50
CA LEU A 132 8.55 -35.25 -34.53
C LEU A 132 7.07 -35.56 -34.29
N ALA A 133 6.54 -36.64 -34.88
CA ALA A 133 5.16 -37.06 -34.68
C ALA A 133 4.84 -37.52 -33.25
N ARG A 134 5.84 -38.09 -32.54
CA ARG A 134 5.70 -38.49 -31.12
C ARG A 134 5.76 -37.28 -30.19
N LEU A 135 6.62 -36.31 -30.46
CA LEU A 135 6.67 -35.03 -29.74
C LEU A 135 5.36 -34.25 -29.91
N GLU A 136 4.85 -34.17 -31.14
CA GLU A 136 3.58 -33.49 -31.43
C GLU A 136 2.37 -34.17 -30.76
N ALA A 137 2.37 -35.50 -30.66
CA ALA A 137 1.29 -36.26 -30.04
C ALA A 137 1.03 -35.90 -28.57
N LEU A 138 2.00 -35.28 -27.88
CA LEU A 138 1.90 -34.90 -26.46
C LEU A 138 0.94 -33.72 -26.21
N TYR A 139 0.86 -32.79 -27.15
CA TYR A 139 0.01 -31.59 -27.07
C TYR A 139 -1.07 -31.54 -28.16
N TRP A 140 -1.10 -32.54 -29.05
CA TRP A 140 -2.10 -32.64 -30.10
C TRP A 140 -3.50 -32.86 -29.51
N THR A 141 -4.49 -32.09 -29.97
CA THR A 141 -5.90 -32.25 -29.55
C THR A 141 -6.86 -32.11 -30.74
N PRO A 142 -7.97 -32.88 -30.78
CA PRO A 142 -8.93 -32.85 -31.90
C PRO A 142 -9.46 -31.45 -32.22
N ALA A 143 -9.70 -30.65 -31.19
CA ALA A 143 -10.28 -29.31 -31.31
C ALA A 143 -9.39 -28.32 -32.07
N ALA A 144 -8.05 -28.47 -32.00
CA ALA A 144 -7.13 -27.55 -32.66
C ALA A 144 -7.17 -27.68 -34.20
N ASN A 145 -7.22 -28.91 -34.70
CA ASN A 145 -7.40 -29.16 -36.14
C ASN A 145 -8.86 -28.97 -36.58
N GLN A 146 -9.84 -29.32 -35.76
CA GLN A 146 -11.26 -29.05 -36.07
C GLN A 146 -11.56 -27.56 -36.22
N LEU A 147 -10.91 -26.66 -35.47
CA LEU A 147 -11.08 -25.21 -35.68
C LEU A 147 -10.37 -24.69 -36.94
N ARG A 148 -9.22 -25.28 -37.32
CA ARG A 148 -8.58 -24.99 -38.63
C ARG A 148 -9.41 -25.50 -39.81
N GLN A 149 -10.08 -26.65 -39.64
CA GLN A 149 -10.94 -27.27 -40.66
C GLN A 149 -12.33 -26.62 -40.73
N ALA A 150 -12.94 -26.22 -39.61
CA ALA A 150 -14.22 -25.50 -39.62
C ALA A 150 -14.10 -24.07 -40.20
N GLY A 151 -12.87 -23.53 -40.26
CA GLY A 151 -12.55 -22.33 -41.04
C GLY A 151 -12.41 -22.56 -42.55
N GLN A 152 -12.45 -23.81 -43.03
CA GLN A 152 -12.51 -24.13 -44.46
C GLN A 152 -13.92 -23.89 -45.00
N VAL A 153 -14.27 -22.61 -45.13
CA VAL A 153 -15.07 -22.20 -46.27
C VAL A 153 -14.18 -22.40 -47.50
N ASP A 154 -14.71 -22.99 -48.58
CA ASP A 154 -13.97 -23.21 -49.83
C ASP A 154 -13.41 -21.88 -50.38
N GLU A 155 -12.13 -21.59 -50.10
CA GLU A 155 -11.47 -20.36 -50.57
C GLU A 155 -11.42 -20.26 -52.10
N GLN A 156 -11.62 -21.40 -52.78
CA GLN A 156 -11.61 -21.50 -54.24
C GLN A 156 -13.00 -21.27 -54.89
N ALA A 157 -14.07 -21.12 -54.10
CA ALA A 157 -15.45 -21.02 -54.59
C ALA A 157 -16.12 -19.66 -54.35
N GLN A 158 -15.46 -18.70 -53.68
CA GLN A 158 -16.04 -17.40 -53.37
C GLN A 158 -15.44 -16.28 -54.20
N ALA A 159 -16.29 -15.39 -54.73
CA ALA A 159 -15.85 -14.21 -55.45
C ALA A 159 -14.97 -13.32 -54.57
N THR A 160 -13.83 -12.92 -55.12
CA THR A 160 -12.92 -11.94 -54.54
C THR A 160 -13.56 -10.57 -54.41
N ARG A 161 -13.04 -9.75 -53.51
CA ARG A 161 -13.47 -8.35 -53.32
C ARG A 161 -12.31 -7.40 -53.59
N GLU A 162 -12.60 -6.30 -54.27
CA GLU A 162 -11.67 -5.18 -54.43
C GLU A 162 -11.28 -4.59 -53.07
N VAL A 163 -10.03 -4.17 -52.98
CA VAL A 163 -9.41 -3.65 -51.76
C VAL A 163 -9.34 -2.12 -51.80
N THR A 164 -10.13 -1.45 -50.96
CA THR A 164 -10.16 0.03 -50.86
C THR A 164 -8.95 0.59 -50.09
N ASP A 165 -8.53 1.81 -50.43
CA ASP A 165 -7.36 2.46 -49.78
C ASP A 165 -7.55 2.70 -48.28
N GLU A 166 -8.79 2.94 -47.83
CA GLU A 166 -9.12 3.02 -46.41
C GLU A 166 -8.84 1.68 -45.71
N TRP A 167 -9.23 0.56 -46.32
CA TRP A 167 -8.95 -0.78 -45.79
C TRP A 167 -7.45 -1.07 -45.78
N ARG A 168 -6.72 -0.75 -46.86
CA ARG A 168 -5.25 -0.90 -46.91
C ARG A 168 -4.58 -0.15 -45.76
N THR A 169 -5.04 1.07 -45.48
CA THR A 169 -4.54 1.92 -44.39
C THR A 169 -4.80 1.26 -43.03
N ARG A 170 -6.04 0.81 -42.77
CA ARG A 170 -6.40 0.10 -41.53
C ARG A 170 -5.60 -1.19 -41.31
N VAL A 171 -5.37 -1.98 -42.36
CA VAL A 171 -4.58 -3.22 -42.30
C VAL A 171 -3.11 -2.93 -42.04
N ARG A 172 -2.52 -1.93 -42.69
CA ARG A 172 -1.11 -1.51 -42.45
C ARG A 172 -0.91 -1.01 -41.02
N ILE A 173 -1.87 -0.27 -40.45
CA ILE A 173 -1.85 0.13 -39.04
C ILE A 173 -1.87 -1.10 -38.12
N ALA A 174 -2.79 -2.05 -38.34
CA ALA A 174 -2.84 -3.29 -37.55
C ALA A 174 -1.55 -4.12 -37.66
N ALA A 175 -0.97 -4.23 -38.86
CA ALA A 175 0.29 -4.93 -39.11
C ALA A 175 1.49 -4.29 -38.39
N SER A 176 1.48 -2.98 -38.18
CA SER A 176 2.53 -2.26 -37.42
C SER A 176 2.39 -2.37 -35.89
N SER A 177 1.29 -2.93 -35.39
CA SER A 177 1.09 -3.10 -33.94
C SER A 177 2.00 -4.21 -33.37
N GLY A 178 2.63 -3.94 -32.23
CA GLY A 178 3.60 -4.85 -31.62
C GLY A 178 3.01 -6.22 -31.21
N TRP A 179 1.72 -6.30 -30.92
CA TRP A 179 1.07 -7.56 -30.59
C TRP A 179 0.79 -8.43 -31.83
N VAL A 180 0.49 -7.83 -32.99
CA VAL A 180 0.33 -8.55 -34.27
C VAL A 180 1.68 -9.03 -34.80
N ALA A 181 2.75 -8.25 -34.60
CA ALA A 181 4.11 -8.67 -34.93
C ALA A 181 4.55 -9.92 -34.14
N ASN A 182 4.15 -10.00 -32.86
CA ASN A 182 4.47 -11.10 -31.95
C ASN A 182 3.37 -12.18 -31.85
N LEU A 183 2.41 -12.21 -32.78
CA LEU A 183 1.27 -13.13 -32.71
C LEU A 183 1.67 -14.57 -33.05
N ASP A 184 1.42 -15.50 -32.12
CA ASP A 184 1.74 -16.93 -32.27
C ASP A 184 0.91 -17.57 -33.41
N ILE A 185 1.57 -18.34 -34.28
CA ILE A 185 0.95 -19.06 -35.41
C ILE A 185 -0.07 -20.14 -34.98
N HIS A 186 -0.11 -20.48 -33.69
CA HIS A 186 -1.03 -21.43 -33.07
C HIS A 186 -2.02 -20.77 -32.11
N ASP A 187 -2.12 -19.43 -32.13
CA ASP A 187 -3.12 -18.67 -31.37
C ASP A 187 -4.54 -19.21 -31.60
N ILE A 188 -5.25 -19.50 -30.51
CA ILE A 188 -6.58 -20.13 -30.57
C ILE A 188 -7.71 -19.15 -30.94
N ARG A 189 -7.49 -17.84 -30.79
CA ARG A 189 -8.42 -16.77 -31.16
C ARG A 189 -8.21 -16.34 -32.62
N PHE A 190 -6.97 -16.40 -33.11
CA PHE A 190 -6.60 -16.01 -34.48
C PHE A 190 -5.94 -17.17 -35.28
N PRO A 191 -6.64 -18.32 -35.46
CA PRO A 191 -6.09 -19.45 -36.21
C PRO A 191 -5.88 -19.09 -37.70
N ARG A 192 -4.69 -19.42 -38.23
CA ARG A 192 -4.33 -19.22 -39.66
C ARG A 192 -3.68 -20.45 -40.28
N GLN A 193 -3.60 -20.48 -41.60
CA GLN A 193 -2.99 -21.57 -42.38
C GLN A 193 -1.62 -21.22 -43.00
N SER A 194 -1.19 -19.95 -42.96
CA SER A 194 0.10 -19.52 -43.57
C SER A 194 1.26 -19.59 -42.56
N SER A 195 2.44 -19.99 -43.06
CA SER A 195 3.70 -20.12 -42.29
C SER A 195 4.51 -18.84 -42.14
N LEU A 196 4.13 -17.75 -42.80
CA LEU A 196 4.78 -16.44 -42.65
C LEU A 196 4.54 -15.84 -41.24
N PRO A 197 5.26 -14.78 -40.84
CA PRO A 197 4.81 -13.89 -39.76
C PRO A 197 3.45 -13.25 -40.09
N VAL A 198 2.64 -12.96 -39.07
CA VAL A 198 1.28 -12.39 -39.29
C VAL A 198 1.35 -10.98 -39.86
N ALA A 199 2.21 -10.12 -39.32
CA ALA A 199 2.43 -8.77 -39.82
C ALA A 199 2.84 -8.74 -41.30
N GLN A 200 3.80 -9.57 -41.72
CA GLN A 200 4.21 -9.67 -43.12
C GLN A 200 3.06 -10.11 -44.03
N TRP A 201 2.32 -11.14 -43.61
CA TRP A 201 1.17 -11.63 -44.38
C TRP A 201 0.08 -10.56 -44.53
N LEU A 202 -0.15 -9.72 -43.52
CA LEU A 202 -1.09 -8.59 -43.63
C LEU A 202 -0.63 -7.54 -44.64
N LEU A 203 0.68 -7.25 -44.73
CA LEU A 203 1.23 -6.36 -45.75
C LEU A 203 1.04 -6.96 -47.15
N ASP A 204 1.36 -8.24 -47.34
CA ASP A 204 1.13 -8.99 -48.59
C ASP A 204 -0.36 -9.05 -49.00
N ARG A 205 -1.29 -8.86 -48.04
CA ARG A 205 -2.74 -8.72 -48.30
C ARG A 205 -3.16 -7.28 -48.56
N ALA A 206 -2.52 -6.30 -47.92
CA ALA A 206 -2.77 -4.87 -48.13
C ALA A 206 -2.29 -4.37 -49.49
N ASP A 207 -1.33 -5.06 -50.11
CA ASP A 207 -0.80 -4.71 -51.44
C ASP A 207 -1.58 -5.36 -52.59
N ALA A 208 -2.30 -6.46 -52.33
CA ALA A 208 -3.16 -7.12 -53.33
C ALA A 208 -4.31 -6.21 -53.80
N SER A 209 -4.66 -6.28 -55.09
CA SER A 209 -5.84 -5.59 -55.66
C SER A 209 -7.16 -6.21 -55.20
N GLU A 210 -7.14 -7.52 -55.00
CA GLU A 210 -8.30 -8.36 -54.67
C GLU A 210 -7.96 -9.35 -53.55
N ILE A 211 -8.93 -9.66 -52.69
CA ILE A 211 -8.75 -10.58 -51.56
C ILE A 211 -9.96 -11.51 -51.36
N SER A 212 -9.72 -12.71 -50.82
CA SER A 212 -10.79 -13.64 -50.46
C SER A 212 -11.60 -13.13 -49.26
N PRO A 213 -12.92 -13.41 -49.19
CA PRO A 213 -13.74 -13.01 -48.03
C PRO A 213 -13.23 -13.57 -46.69
N ALA A 214 -12.67 -14.78 -46.68
CA ALA A 214 -12.07 -15.39 -45.50
C ALA A 214 -10.83 -14.63 -45.01
N SER A 215 -9.92 -14.24 -45.92
CA SER A 215 -8.75 -13.43 -45.58
C SER A 215 -9.15 -12.01 -45.15
N MET A 216 -10.15 -11.39 -45.80
CA MET A 216 -10.70 -10.09 -45.38
C MET A 216 -11.30 -10.15 -43.98
N PHE A 217 -12.06 -11.20 -43.66
CA PHE A 217 -12.64 -11.43 -42.34
C PHE A 217 -11.57 -11.63 -41.24
N PHE A 218 -10.47 -12.32 -41.55
CA PHE A 218 -9.34 -12.45 -40.64
C PHE A 218 -8.66 -11.10 -40.35
N CYS A 219 -8.41 -10.28 -41.39
CA CYS A 219 -7.90 -8.92 -41.21
C CYS A 219 -8.83 -8.06 -40.33
N GLU A 220 -10.14 -8.09 -40.59
CA GLU A 220 -11.12 -7.33 -39.81
C GLU A 220 -11.19 -7.79 -38.34
N GLN A 221 -11.04 -9.09 -38.05
CA GLN A 221 -10.94 -9.58 -36.66
C GLN A 221 -9.70 -9.04 -35.93
N LEU A 222 -8.54 -8.95 -36.60
CA LEU A 222 -7.34 -8.36 -36.00
C LEU A 222 -7.50 -6.84 -35.77
N ILE A 223 -8.05 -6.11 -36.74
CA ILE A 223 -8.31 -4.67 -36.62
C ILE A 223 -9.36 -4.39 -35.52
N ALA A 224 -10.38 -5.24 -35.38
CA ALA A 224 -11.36 -5.13 -34.32
C ALA A 224 -10.74 -5.40 -32.94
N ALA A 225 -9.95 -6.47 -32.82
CA ALA A 225 -9.28 -6.82 -31.56
C ALA A 225 -8.32 -5.74 -31.05
N ASP A 226 -7.65 -5.00 -31.93
CA ASP A 226 -6.81 -3.87 -31.52
C ASP A 226 -7.62 -2.72 -30.88
N LYS A 227 -8.92 -2.62 -31.19
CA LYS A 227 -9.84 -1.58 -30.68
C LYS A 227 -10.74 -2.05 -29.53
N TYR A 228 -10.61 -3.29 -29.06
CA TYR A 228 -11.45 -3.80 -27.97
C TYR A 228 -11.10 -3.13 -26.64
N ASP A 229 -12.13 -2.89 -25.83
CA ASP A 229 -11.99 -2.77 -24.39
C ASP A 229 -11.80 -4.16 -23.75
N TRP A 230 -11.36 -4.17 -22.50
CA TRP A 230 -11.12 -5.41 -21.76
C TRP A 230 -12.37 -6.28 -21.64
N ARG A 231 -13.56 -5.69 -21.42
CA ARG A 231 -14.83 -6.42 -21.38
C ARG A 231 -15.10 -7.22 -22.66
N THR A 232 -14.97 -6.57 -23.81
CA THR A 232 -15.24 -7.13 -25.14
C THR A 232 -14.23 -8.21 -25.48
N GLU A 233 -12.96 -8.00 -25.13
CA GLU A 233 -11.91 -9.00 -25.27
C GLU A 233 -12.13 -10.22 -24.37
N LEU A 234 -12.46 -10.03 -23.10
CA LEU A 234 -12.74 -11.10 -22.15
C LEU A 234 -13.91 -11.99 -22.64
N GLU A 235 -14.96 -11.40 -23.22
CA GLU A 235 -16.04 -12.15 -23.84
C GLU A 235 -15.58 -12.95 -25.07
N ALA A 236 -14.82 -12.33 -25.98
CA ALA A 236 -14.28 -13.00 -27.16
C ALA A 236 -13.38 -14.19 -26.77
N ILE A 237 -12.52 -14.00 -25.76
CA ILE A 237 -11.64 -15.03 -25.19
C ILE A 237 -12.46 -16.17 -24.58
N ALA A 238 -13.47 -15.87 -23.75
CA ALA A 238 -14.33 -16.89 -23.16
C ALA A 238 -15.04 -17.73 -24.23
N ARG A 239 -15.58 -17.07 -25.28
CA ARG A 239 -16.23 -17.73 -26.42
C ARG A 239 -15.28 -18.61 -27.25
N VAL A 240 -14.01 -18.25 -27.35
CA VAL A 240 -12.96 -19.08 -27.99
C VAL A 240 -12.62 -20.28 -27.10
N ALA A 241 -12.27 -20.04 -25.82
CA ALA A 241 -11.87 -21.09 -24.90
C ALA A 241 -12.97 -22.14 -24.68
N MET A 242 -14.24 -21.74 -24.56
CA MET A 242 -15.39 -22.65 -24.43
C MET A 242 -15.59 -23.56 -25.65
N ARG A 243 -15.22 -23.12 -26.87
CA ARG A 243 -15.26 -23.97 -28.08
C ARG A 243 -14.13 -25.01 -28.09
N VAL A 244 -12.98 -24.65 -27.52
CA VAL A 244 -11.76 -25.46 -27.50
C VAL A 244 -11.76 -26.47 -26.35
N SER A 245 -12.37 -26.13 -25.21
CA SER A 245 -12.36 -26.93 -23.98
C SER A 245 -12.90 -28.34 -24.16
N GLU A 246 -12.35 -29.27 -23.39
CA GLU A 246 -12.79 -30.67 -23.31
C GLU A 246 -14.16 -30.78 -22.63
N ARG A 247 -14.41 -29.93 -21.62
CA ARG A 247 -15.70 -29.81 -20.94
C ARG A 247 -16.61 -28.89 -21.74
N ARG A 248 -17.47 -29.46 -22.57
CA ARG A 248 -18.36 -28.71 -23.45
C ARG A 248 -19.78 -28.57 -22.88
N PRO A 249 -20.41 -27.38 -23.01
CA PRO A 249 -21.86 -27.27 -22.87
C PRO A 249 -22.54 -28.04 -24.01
N GLY A 250 -23.56 -28.85 -23.69
CA GLY A 250 -24.26 -29.70 -24.67
C GLY A 250 -25.18 -28.95 -25.64
N THR A 251 -25.43 -27.66 -25.42
CA THR A 251 -26.27 -26.80 -26.28
C THR A 251 -25.69 -25.38 -26.35
N GLU A 252 -25.98 -24.65 -27.43
CA GLU A 252 -25.58 -23.24 -27.55
C GLU A 252 -26.19 -22.35 -26.45
N LEU A 253 -27.42 -22.63 -26.00
CA LEU A 253 -28.01 -21.90 -24.87
C LEU A 253 -27.28 -22.17 -23.54
N ALA A 254 -26.76 -23.38 -23.33
CA ALA A 254 -25.89 -23.66 -22.20
C ALA A 254 -24.51 -22.98 -22.33
N LYS A 255 -24.02 -22.81 -23.55
CA LYS A 255 -22.76 -22.11 -23.86
C LYS A 255 -22.84 -20.61 -23.58
N GLU A 256 -23.91 -19.93 -24.02
CA GLU A 256 -24.18 -18.54 -23.64
C GLU A 256 -24.27 -18.39 -22.11
N ARG A 257 -24.97 -19.30 -21.42
CA ARG A 257 -25.04 -19.29 -19.95
C ARG A 257 -23.67 -19.47 -19.29
N TRP A 258 -22.81 -20.35 -19.81
CA TRP A 258 -21.45 -20.54 -19.27
C TRP A 258 -20.54 -19.34 -19.54
N VAL A 259 -20.66 -18.69 -20.70
CA VAL A 259 -19.98 -17.41 -20.98
C VAL A 259 -20.45 -16.33 -20.00
N GLY A 260 -21.76 -16.21 -19.76
CA GLY A 260 -22.33 -15.30 -18.77
C GLY A 260 -21.80 -15.54 -17.35
N ILE A 261 -21.73 -16.80 -16.90
CA ILE A 261 -21.11 -17.19 -15.62
C ILE A 261 -19.64 -16.75 -15.54
N PHE A 262 -18.88 -16.98 -16.61
CA PHE A 262 -17.46 -16.61 -16.68
C PHE A 262 -17.26 -15.09 -16.65
N LEU A 263 -18.07 -14.35 -17.41
CA LEU A 263 -18.09 -12.89 -17.37
C LEU A 263 -18.47 -12.39 -15.99
N SER A 264 -19.53 -12.89 -15.36
CA SER A 264 -19.95 -12.44 -14.02
C SER A 264 -18.84 -12.60 -12.95
N ARG A 265 -17.94 -13.58 -13.12
CA ARG A 265 -16.76 -13.78 -12.27
C ARG A 265 -15.67 -12.70 -12.48
N PHE A 266 -15.40 -12.30 -13.72
CA PHE A 266 -14.22 -11.50 -14.11
C PHE A 266 -14.52 -10.12 -14.72
N SER A 267 -15.79 -9.78 -14.95
CA SER A 267 -16.26 -8.54 -15.61
C SER A 267 -17.13 -7.67 -14.69
N GLY A 268 -17.04 -7.86 -13.36
CA GLY A 268 -17.67 -6.96 -12.39
C GLY A 268 -16.69 -5.88 -11.92
N PRO A 269 -17.15 -4.77 -11.28
CA PRO A 269 -16.28 -3.69 -10.82
C PRO A 269 -15.17 -4.19 -9.89
N THR A 270 -15.50 -5.18 -9.06
CA THR A 270 -14.56 -5.78 -8.13
C THR A 270 -14.33 -7.27 -8.38
N GLY A 271 -15.02 -7.86 -9.38
CA GLY A 271 -15.13 -9.31 -9.57
C GLY A 271 -16.00 -9.96 -8.48
N LYS A 272 -16.97 -10.80 -8.87
CA LYS A 272 -17.81 -11.53 -7.91
C LYS A 272 -17.09 -12.77 -7.39
N THR A 273 -17.35 -13.14 -6.14
CA THR A 273 -16.89 -14.45 -5.62
C THR A 273 -17.61 -15.60 -6.32
N LEU A 274 -16.99 -16.79 -6.32
CA LEU A 274 -17.60 -18.02 -6.85
C LEU A 274 -18.95 -18.37 -6.18
N GLN A 275 -19.17 -17.92 -4.94
CA GLN A 275 -20.45 -18.09 -4.24
C GLN A 275 -21.50 -17.14 -4.82
N GLN A 276 -21.20 -15.83 -4.91
CA GLN A 276 -22.13 -14.84 -5.46
C GLN A 276 -22.56 -15.13 -6.91
N VAL A 277 -21.65 -15.63 -7.75
CA VAL A 277 -22.00 -16.11 -9.10
C VAL A 277 -22.83 -17.39 -9.04
N GLY A 278 -22.60 -18.25 -8.04
CA GLY A 278 -23.43 -19.42 -7.80
C GLY A 278 -24.88 -19.03 -7.47
N ASP A 279 -25.04 -18.13 -6.50
CA ASP A 279 -26.34 -17.63 -6.05
C ASP A 279 -27.12 -16.94 -7.20
N GLU A 280 -26.43 -16.10 -7.99
CA GLU A 280 -27.00 -15.41 -9.16
C GLU A 280 -27.49 -16.36 -10.26
N TYR A 281 -26.74 -17.43 -10.54
CA TYR A 281 -27.06 -18.37 -11.63
C TYR A 281 -27.77 -19.64 -11.17
N GLY A 282 -28.12 -19.77 -9.88
CA GLY A 282 -28.75 -20.97 -9.31
C GLY A 282 -27.85 -22.21 -9.37
N LEU A 283 -26.56 -22.05 -9.08
CA LEU A 283 -25.52 -23.09 -9.14
C LEU A 283 -24.73 -23.15 -7.84
N THR A 284 -24.12 -24.32 -7.55
CA THR A 284 -23.18 -24.42 -6.43
C THR A 284 -21.86 -23.70 -6.76
N ARG A 285 -21.19 -23.17 -5.72
CA ARG A 285 -19.82 -22.62 -5.80
C ARG A 285 -18.85 -23.53 -6.56
N GLU A 286 -18.92 -24.83 -6.30
CA GLU A 286 -18.08 -25.83 -6.96
C GLU A 286 -18.41 -25.96 -8.46
N ARG A 287 -19.69 -25.86 -8.85
CA ARG A 287 -20.05 -25.89 -10.27
C ARG A 287 -19.58 -24.64 -11.02
N VAL A 288 -19.65 -23.46 -10.40
CA VAL A 288 -19.07 -22.24 -10.96
C VAL A 288 -17.56 -22.38 -11.14
N ARG A 289 -16.85 -22.88 -10.11
CA ARG A 289 -15.41 -23.16 -10.18
C ARG A 289 -15.07 -24.04 -11.38
N GLN A 290 -15.75 -25.18 -11.55
CA GLN A 290 -15.52 -26.10 -12.66
C GLN A 290 -15.71 -25.48 -14.05
N ILE A 291 -16.60 -24.49 -14.20
CA ILE A 291 -16.84 -23.77 -15.45
C ILE A 291 -15.71 -22.75 -15.70
N CYS A 292 -15.29 -22.00 -14.67
CA CYS A 292 -14.16 -21.08 -14.76
C CYS A 292 -12.85 -21.81 -15.06
N ASP A 293 -12.55 -22.89 -14.33
CA ASP A 293 -11.32 -23.68 -14.51
C ASP A 293 -11.24 -24.26 -15.93
N ALA A 294 -12.37 -24.70 -16.51
CA ALA A 294 -12.43 -25.22 -17.88
C ALA A 294 -12.09 -24.19 -18.97
N VAL A 295 -12.19 -22.89 -18.67
CA VAL A 295 -11.66 -21.81 -19.51
C VAL A 295 -10.22 -21.50 -19.15
N ILE A 296 -9.91 -21.24 -17.88
CA ILE A 296 -8.56 -20.84 -17.44
C ILE A 296 -7.51 -21.88 -17.86
N GLN A 297 -7.80 -23.17 -17.74
CA GLN A 297 -6.91 -24.25 -18.19
C GLN A 297 -6.63 -24.19 -19.70
N VAL A 298 -7.59 -23.78 -20.53
CA VAL A 298 -7.38 -23.59 -21.98
C VAL A 298 -6.50 -22.37 -22.25
N LEU A 299 -6.66 -21.30 -21.48
CA LEU A 299 -5.86 -20.07 -21.60
C LEU A 299 -4.41 -20.25 -21.11
N GLN A 300 -4.19 -21.12 -20.12
CA GLN A 300 -2.87 -21.48 -19.62
C GLN A 300 -2.13 -22.46 -20.54
N SER A 301 -2.84 -23.42 -21.16
CA SER A 301 -2.24 -24.49 -21.96
C SER A 301 -2.03 -24.14 -23.44
N ARG A 302 -2.48 -22.97 -23.90
CA ARG A 302 -2.45 -22.58 -25.33
C ARG A 302 -2.12 -21.11 -25.51
N PRO A 303 -1.35 -20.74 -26.55
CA PRO A 303 -1.10 -19.34 -26.86
C PRO A 303 -2.40 -18.62 -27.21
N ILE A 304 -2.58 -17.44 -26.63
CA ILE A 304 -3.69 -16.54 -26.91
C ILE A 304 -3.31 -15.09 -26.65
N ALA A 305 -3.53 -14.24 -27.65
CA ALA A 305 -3.32 -12.80 -27.58
C ALA A 305 -4.50 -12.10 -26.88
N MET A 306 -4.15 -11.18 -25.97
CA MET A 306 -5.07 -10.36 -25.20
C MET A 306 -4.62 -8.88 -25.25
N PRO A 307 -4.56 -8.26 -26.45
CA PRO A 307 -4.07 -6.89 -26.61
C PRO A 307 -4.81 -5.83 -25.79
N ALA A 308 -6.10 -5.99 -25.49
CA ALA A 308 -6.82 -5.06 -24.64
C ALA A 308 -6.38 -5.18 -23.17
N LEU A 309 -6.19 -6.41 -22.66
CA LEU A 309 -5.61 -6.65 -21.34
C LEU A 309 -4.19 -6.10 -21.24
N ASP A 310 -3.35 -6.32 -22.26
CA ASP A 310 -1.97 -5.84 -22.28
C ASP A 310 -1.90 -4.31 -22.31
N LYS A 311 -2.76 -3.64 -23.10
CA LYS A 311 -2.92 -2.17 -23.10
C LYS A 311 -3.41 -1.66 -21.74
N LEU A 312 -4.38 -2.33 -21.12
CA LEU A 312 -4.91 -1.98 -19.79
C LEU A 312 -3.82 -2.09 -18.72
N MET A 313 -3.04 -3.18 -18.70
CA MET A 313 -1.96 -3.37 -17.72
C MET A 313 -0.80 -2.39 -17.91
N ALA A 314 -0.48 -2.03 -19.15
CA ALA A 314 0.49 -0.98 -19.47
C ALA A 314 -0.01 0.44 -19.14
N ALA A 315 -1.33 0.69 -19.18
CA ALA A 315 -1.91 1.94 -18.70
C ALA A 315 -1.92 2.01 -17.16
N ALA A 316 -2.38 0.94 -16.51
CA ALA A 316 -2.35 0.77 -15.05
C ALA A 316 -0.94 0.96 -14.46
N ALA A 317 0.09 0.42 -15.12
CA ALA A 317 1.48 0.59 -14.66
C ALA A 317 2.01 2.02 -14.77
N ARG A 318 1.43 2.88 -15.63
CA ARG A 318 1.83 4.28 -15.82
C ARG A 318 1.16 5.26 -14.85
N ILE A 319 -0.04 4.94 -14.39
CA ILE A 319 -0.78 5.74 -13.39
C ILE A 319 -0.51 5.29 -11.95
N ALA A 320 0.24 4.20 -11.77
CA ALA A 320 0.66 3.71 -10.46
C ALA A 320 1.79 4.57 -9.87
N PRO A 321 1.69 5.04 -8.61
CA PRO A 321 0.78 4.56 -7.58
C PRO A 321 -0.50 5.40 -7.43
N VAL A 322 -1.65 4.71 -7.38
CA VAL A 322 -2.99 5.34 -7.24
C VAL A 322 -3.96 4.36 -6.54
N HIS A 323 -5.13 4.82 -6.09
CA HIS A 323 -6.17 3.91 -5.58
C HIS A 323 -6.80 3.12 -6.72
N VAL A 324 -7.17 1.85 -6.46
CA VAL A 324 -7.81 1.02 -7.50
C VAL A 324 -9.16 1.58 -7.94
N ASP A 325 -9.93 2.18 -7.04
CA ASP A 325 -11.23 2.77 -7.35
C ASP A 325 -11.11 4.06 -8.22
N GLU A 326 -9.98 4.76 -8.11
CA GLU A 326 -9.65 5.96 -8.93
C GLU A 326 -9.05 5.53 -10.29
N ALA A 327 -8.22 4.49 -10.29
CA ALA A 327 -7.76 3.83 -11.52
C ALA A 327 -8.93 3.27 -12.37
N ASP A 328 -10.01 2.80 -11.74
CA ASP A 328 -11.22 2.37 -12.45
C ASP A 328 -11.91 3.53 -13.20
N VAL A 329 -11.82 4.76 -12.67
CA VAL A 329 -12.34 5.97 -13.33
C VAL A 329 -11.43 6.39 -14.49
N GLU A 330 -10.12 6.48 -14.27
CA GLU A 330 -9.16 6.87 -15.32
C GLU A 330 -9.10 5.86 -16.47
N LEU A 331 -9.16 4.57 -16.16
CA LEU A 331 -9.05 3.48 -17.14
C LEU A 331 -10.41 2.99 -17.67
N ALA A 332 -11.52 3.67 -17.36
CA ALA A 332 -12.88 3.26 -17.75
C ALA A 332 -13.00 2.95 -19.26
N ASN A 333 -12.34 3.75 -20.11
CA ASN A 333 -12.32 3.56 -21.57
C ASN A 333 -11.58 2.28 -22.03
N LEU A 334 -10.63 1.76 -21.23
CA LEU A 334 -9.90 0.52 -21.51
C LEU A 334 -10.53 -0.70 -20.80
N LEU A 335 -11.21 -0.48 -19.67
CA LEU A 335 -11.93 -1.51 -18.93
C LEU A 335 -13.20 -1.96 -19.64
N GLY A 336 -13.95 -1.00 -20.21
CA GLY A 336 -15.29 -1.23 -20.72
C GLY A 336 -16.35 -1.19 -19.61
N PRO A 337 -17.65 -1.08 -19.98
CA PRO A 337 -18.71 -0.75 -19.04
C PRO A 337 -18.90 -1.82 -17.95
N GLY A 338 -18.88 -1.41 -16.68
CA GLY A 338 -19.17 -2.27 -15.52
C GLY A 338 -18.07 -3.24 -15.10
N VAL A 339 -16.90 -3.20 -15.75
CA VAL A 339 -15.70 -3.95 -15.36
C VAL A 339 -14.78 -3.03 -14.54
N GLY A 340 -14.06 -3.58 -13.56
CA GLY A 340 -13.00 -2.87 -12.85
C GLY A 340 -11.67 -3.61 -12.86
N LEU A 341 -10.60 -2.84 -12.69
CA LEU A 341 -9.19 -3.22 -12.76
C LEU A 341 -8.85 -4.33 -11.77
N ARG A 342 -9.53 -4.38 -10.61
CA ARG A 342 -9.34 -5.47 -9.63
C ARG A 342 -9.59 -6.85 -10.25
N ALA A 343 -10.64 -6.98 -11.05
CA ALA A 343 -10.99 -8.25 -11.71
C ALA A 343 -10.05 -8.57 -12.88
N ALA A 344 -9.59 -7.54 -13.60
CA ALA A 344 -8.59 -7.68 -14.67
C ALA A 344 -7.21 -8.13 -14.14
N LEU A 345 -6.76 -7.56 -13.01
CA LEU A 345 -5.52 -7.96 -12.33
C LEU A 345 -5.58 -9.41 -11.84
N GLU A 346 -6.69 -9.80 -11.17
CA GLU A 346 -6.91 -11.18 -10.72
C GLU A 346 -6.94 -12.17 -11.91
N PHE A 347 -7.56 -11.78 -13.03
CA PHE A 347 -7.57 -12.60 -14.24
C PHE A 347 -6.16 -12.75 -14.86
N ALA A 348 -5.38 -11.68 -14.91
CA ALA A 348 -4.01 -11.72 -15.45
C ALA A 348 -3.12 -12.66 -14.61
N GLU A 349 -3.21 -12.58 -13.28
CA GLU A 349 -2.52 -13.47 -12.35
C GLU A 349 -2.95 -14.94 -12.53
N LEU A 350 -4.26 -15.21 -12.60
CA LEU A 350 -4.79 -16.57 -12.82
C LEU A 350 -4.43 -17.17 -14.19
N THR A 351 -4.24 -16.34 -15.21
CA THR A 351 -3.78 -16.78 -16.54
C THR A 351 -2.25 -16.85 -16.67
N GLY A 352 -1.51 -16.59 -15.59
CA GLY A 352 -0.04 -16.65 -15.58
C GLY A 352 0.65 -15.52 -16.33
N ARG A 353 -0.07 -14.46 -16.69
CA ARG A 353 0.48 -13.29 -17.39
C ARG A 353 1.25 -12.42 -16.39
N GLN A 354 2.53 -12.18 -16.67
CA GLN A 354 3.36 -11.31 -15.84
C GLN A 354 2.98 -9.84 -16.06
N THR A 355 2.33 -9.22 -15.08
CA THR A 355 2.02 -7.79 -15.09
C THR A 355 2.97 -7.01 -14.19
N VAL A 356 3.36 -5.82 -14.66
CA VAL A 356 4.08 -4.83 -13.85
C VAL A 356 3.13 -4.22 -12.82
N ALA A 357 1.94 -3.80 -13.25
CA ALA A 357 0.88 -3.34 -12.37
C ALA A 357 0.37 -4.47 -11.46
N ARG A 358 0.27 -4.19 -10.16
CA ARG A 358 -0.22 -5.08 -9.09
C ARG A 358 -1.08 -4.27 -8.13
N SER A 359 -1.92 -4.93 -7.34
CA SER A 359 -2.68 -4.27 -6.27
C SER A 359 -2.40 -4.90 -4.92
N ALA A 360 -2.21 -4.04 -3.91
CA ALA A 360 -1.95 -4.45 -2.53
C ALA A 360 -2.77 -3.61 -1.55
N PHE A 361 -2.91 -4.08 -0.33
CA PHE A 361 -3.60 -3.33 0.72
C PHE A 361 -2.61 -2.45 1.50
N ALA A 362 -2.85 -1.14 1.50
CA ALA A 362 -2.26 -0.22 2.46
C ALA A 362 -3.16 -0.14 3.71
N LYS A 363 -2.56 -0.33 4.89
CA LYS A 363 -3.26 -0.22 6.18
C LYS A 363 -3.32 1.26 6.60
N THR A 364 -4.51 1.79 6.79
CA THR A 364 -4.73 3.17 7.26
C THR A 364 -5.61 3.18 8.51
N ARG A 365 -5.47 4.21 9.34
CA ARG A 365 -6.26 4.38 10.58
C ARG A 365 -7.53 5.18 10.31
N THR A 366 -8.64 4.71 10.84
CA THR A 366 -9.99 5.33 10.78
C THR A 366 -10.49 5.61 12.21
N PRO A 367 -11.63 6.31 12.41
CA PRO A 367 -12.24 6.43 13.74
C PRO A 367 -12.54 5.05 14.34
N ASP A 368 -13.07 4.14 13.53
CA ASP A 368 -13.48 2.78 13.91
C ASP A 368 -12.30 1.78 13.97
N GLY A 369 -11.05 2.25 13.96
CA GLY A 369 -9.85 1.43 14.07
C GLY A 369 -8.97 1.48 12.82
N TYR A 370 -8.98 0.42 12.02
CA TYR A 370 -8.13 0.30 10.82
C TYR A 370 -8.95 -0.14 9.60
N ALA A 371 -8.75 0.58 8.48
CA ALA A 371 -9.22 0.17 7.17
C ALA A 371 -8.04 -0.31 6.30
N ALA A 372 -8.36 -1.18 5.34
CA ALA A 372 -7.43 -1.61 4.30
C ALA A 372 -7.86 -0.98 2.98
N VAL A 373 -7.08 -0.02 2.48
CA VAL A 373 -7.32 0.63 1.19
C VAL A 373 -6.50 -0.07 0.12
N ARG A 374 -7.07 -0.33 -1.06
CA ARG A 374 -6.38 -1.06 -2.12
C ARG A 374 -5.70 -0.10 -3.08
N VAL A 375 -4.37 -0.19 -3.11
CA VAL A 375 -3.48 0.68 -3.88
C VAL A 375 -2.91 -0.11 -5.06
N LEU A 376 -2.98 0.48 -6.24
CA LEU A 376 -2.29 0.04 -7.44
C LEU A 376 -0.81 0.46 -7.33
N HIS A 377 0.12 -0.45 -7.61
CA HIS A 377 1.55 -0.18 -7.59
C HIS A 377 2.25 -0.95 -8.71
N SER A 378 3.32 -0.38 -9.26
CA SER A 378 4.20 -1.01 -10.26
C SER A 378 5.49 -1.58 -9.65
N ASP A 379 5.89 -1.08 -8.47
CA ASP A 379 7.02 -1.58 -7.69
C ASP A 379 6.63 -1.81 -6.22
N ALA A 380 7.33 -2.70 -5.52
CA ALA A 380 7.18 -2.93 -4.09
C ALA A 380 7.64 -1.72 -3.25
N SER A 381 8.59 -0.90 -3.75
CA SER A 381 9.03 0.31 -3.04
C SER A 381 7.91 1.35 -2.91
N GLN A 382 7.04 1.47 -3.93
CA GLN A 382 5.91 2.41 -3.93
C GLN A 382 4.97 2.17 -2.75
N LEU A 383 4.57 0.91 -2.54
CA LEU A 383 3.72 0.54 -1.40
C LEU A 383 4.39 0.84 -0.06
N GLN A 384 5.71 0.63 0.05
CA GLN A 384 6.45 0.87 1.29
C GLN A 384 6.51 2.35 1.63
N TRP A 385 6.91 3.22 0.71
CA TRP A 385 6.99 4.65 0.99
C TRP A 385 5.59 5.25 1.20
N PHE A 386 4.55 4.78 0.50
CA PHE A 386 3.19 5.28 0.73
C PHE A 386 2.65 4.91 2.11
N GLN A 387 2.91 3.69 2.61
CA GLN A 387 2.59 3.33 4.00
C GLN A 387 3.32 4.21 5.02
N LYS A 388 4.54 4.65 4.73
CA LYS A 388 5.30 5.59 5.56
C LYS A 388 4.74 7.01 5.47
N ALA A 389 4.32 7.46 4.29
CA ALA A 389 3.62 8.73 4.07
C ALA A 389 2.35 8.81 4.93
N ILE A 390 1.49 7.78 4.86
CA ILE A 390 0.29 7.63 5.70
C ILE A 390 0.65 7.67 7.19
N SER A 391 1.68 6.92 7.60
CA SER A 391 2.11 6.83 9.00
C SER A 391 2.64 8.15 9.55
N PHE A 392 3.35 8.93 8.73
CA PHE A 392 3.81 10.27 9.05
C PHE A 392 2.64 11.26 9.14
N ALA A 393 1.77 11.30 8.13
CA ALA A 393 0.60 12.18 8.12
C ALA A 393 -0.35 11.93 9.31
N HIS A 394 -0.60 10.67 9.70
CA HIS A 394 -1.37 10.35 10.91
C HIS A 394 -0.68 10.83 12.19
N ARG A 395 0.65 10.81 12.26
CA ARG A 395 1.40 11.32 13.43
C ARG A 395 1.24 12.84 13.57
N GLU A 396 1.39 13.57 12.47
CA GLU A 396 1.19 15.02 12.41
C GLU A 396 -0.25 15.39 12.75
N CYS A 397 -1.24 14.71 12.14
CA CYS A 397 -2.66 14.93 12.45
C CYS A 397 -3.01 14.58 13.91
N LYS A 398 -2.36 13.58 14.53
CA LYS A 398 -2.53 13.29 15.96
C LYS A 398 -1.93 14.38 16.87
N ALA A 399 -0.92 15.10 16.41
CA ALA A 399 -0.33 16.20 17.17
C ALA A 399 -1.17 17.48 17.03
N VAL A 400 -1.24 18.00 15.81
CA VAL A 400 -1.74 19.34 15.50
C VAL A 400 -3.17 19.33 14.94
N GLY A 401 -3.67 18.17 14.49
CA GLY A 401 -5.00 18.04 13.88
C GLY A 401 -4.98 18.06 12.36
N CYS A 402 -3.92 18.58 11.72
CA CYS A 402 -3.74 18.62 10.27
C CYS A 402 -2.25 18.59 9.89
N THR A 403 -1.97 18.49 8.59
CA THR A 403 -0.64 18.66 7.98
C THR A 403 -0.80 19.14 6.54
N ASN A 404 0.29 19.27 5.77
CA ASN A 404 0.24 19.55 4.34
C ASN A 404 1.12 18.58 3.53
N LEU A 405 0.86 18.46 2.23
CA LEU A 405 1.57 17.51 1.37
C LEU A 405 3.05 17.82 1.21
N LEU A 406 3.46 19.10 1.22
CA LEU A 406 4.88 19.48 1.16
C LEU A 406 5.69 18.94 2.34
N ARG A 407 5.10 18.90 3.55
CA ARG A 407 5.72 18.27 4.72
C ARG A 407 5.84 16.76 4.58
N VAL A 408 4.84 16.11 3.98
CA VAL A 408 4.88 14.66 3.70
C VAL A 408 5.95 14.33 2.66
N ALA A 409 5.97 15.05 1.53
CA ALA A 409 7.00 14.92 0.49
C ALA A 409 8.41 15.20 1.04
N GLY A 410 8.58 16.27 1.82
CA GLY A 410 9.85 16.61 2.48
C GLY A 410 10.31 15.54 3.48
N HIS A 411 9.39 14.92 4.22
CA HIS A 411 9.70 13.77 5.07
C HIS A 411 10.21 12.60 4.23
N LEU A 412 9.45 12.15 3.22
CA LEU A 412 9.82 11.06 2.32
C LEU A 412 11.19 11.28 1.63
N SER A 413 11.46 12.50 1.19
CA SER A 413 12.74 12.86 0.56
C SER A 413 13.91 12.75 1.53
N LEU A 414 13.75 13.23 2.78
CA LEU A 414 14.83 13.23 3.78
C LEU A 414 15.07 11.88 4.45
N THR A 415 14.02 11.09 4.73
CA THR A 415 14.14 9.82 5.48
C THR A 415 14.16 8.59 4.58
N GLU A 416 13.36 8.60 3.50
CA GLU A 416 13.19 7.46 2.59
C GLU A 416 13.94 7.63 1.27
N ARG A 417 14.49 8.82 1.00
CA ARG A 417 15.12 9.20 -0.28
C ARG A 417 14.17 9.09 -1.47
N VAL A 418 12.87 9.27 -1.22
CA VAL A 418 11.82 9.26 -2.24
C VAL A 418 11.35 10.68 -2.51
N SER A 419 11.51 11.12 -3.75
CA SER A 419 10.93 12.38 -4.25
C SER A 419 9.54 12.10 -4.82
N ALA A 420 8.54 11.96 -3.95
CA ALA A 420 7.14 11.86 -4.35
C ALA A 420 6.60 13.24 -4.74
N ASP A 421 5.80 13.29 -5.80
CA ASP A 421 5.22 14.55 -6.29
C ASP A 421 3.99 14.98 -5.45
N PRO A 422 3.74 16.28 -5.22
CA PRO A 422 2.55 16.70 -4.47
C PRO A 422 1.21 16.33 -5.12
N GLU A 423 1.10 16.26 -6.45
CA GLU A 423 -0.15 15.84 -7.13
C GLU A 423 -0.37 14.32 -6.98
N GLU A 424 0.68 13.53 -7.15
CA GLU A 424 0.72 12.07 -6.88
C GLU A 424 0.29 11.78 -5.43
N LEU A 425 0.88 12.50 -4.46
CA LEU A 425 0.49 12.41 -3.07
C LEU A 425 -0.96 12.86 -2.86
N LEU A 426 -1.44 13.91 -3.53
CA LEU A 426 -2.82 14.39 -3.36
C LEU A 426 -3.84 13.33 -3.80
N ALA A 427 -3.66 12.69 -4.95
CA ALA A 427 -4.52 11.58 -5.40
C ALA A 427 -4.48 10.42 -4.39
N LEU A 428 -3.28 9.99 -4.00
CA LEU A 428 -3.09 8.95 -2.99
C LEU A 428 -3.66 9.29 -1.61
N PHE A 429 -3.72 10.55 -1.20
CA PHE A 429 -4.34 10.95 0.06
C PHE A 429 -5.86 11.12 -0.05
N LYS A 430 -6.39 11.57 -1.19
CA LYS A 430 -7.84 11.74 -1.46
C LYS A 430 -8.66 10.45 -1.25
N GLY A 431 -8.13 9.30 -1.68
CA GLY A 431 -8.80 8.00 -1.47
C GLY A 431 -8.67 7.41 -0.06
N LEU A 432 -8.04 8.10 0.90
CA LEU A 432 -8.00 7.63 2.29
C LEU A 432 -9.31 7.95 3.03
N PRO A 433 -9.89 7.01 3.80
CA PRO A 433 -11.13 7.24 4.54
C PRO A 433 -11.01 8.43 5.50
N GLY A 434 -11.91 9.40 5.35
CA GLY A 434 -11.96 10.62 6.15
C GLY A 434 -10.77 11.56 5.95
N PHE A 435 -10.08 11.48 4.81
CA PHE A 435 -9.32 12.61 4.29
C PHE A 435 -10.25 13.81 4.07
N ARG A 436 -9.84 14.99 4.53
CA ARG A 436 -10.47 16.28 4.20
C ARG A 436 -9.38 17.28 3.83
N LEU A 437 -9.44 17.77 2.60
CA LEU A 437 -8.67 18.94 2.19
C LEU A 437 -9.22 20.16 2.95
N LEU A 438 -8.33 20.92 3.58
CA LEU A 438 -8.65 22.17 4.28
C LEU A 438 -8.40 23.38 3.37
N GLU A 439 -7.39 23.29 2.50
CA GLU A 439 -7.01 24.34 1.55
C GLU A 439 -6.18 23.71 0.42
N GLU A 440 -6.33 24.24 -0.80
CA GLU A 440 -5.79 23.67 -2.02
C GLU A 440 -4.39 24.23 -2.37
N GLU A 441 -4.18 25.55 -2.22
CA GLU A 441 -2.96 26.28 -2.64
C GLU A 441 -1.67 25.69 -2.06
N TRP A 442 -1.65 25.38 -0.76
CA TRP A 442 -0.55 24.73 -0.06
C TRP A 442 -0.88 23.29 0.34
N SER A 443 -2.02 22.77 -0.13
CA SER A 443 -2.51 21.41 0.07
C SER A 443 -2.50 20.97 1.53
N TRP A 444 -3.09 21.80 2.40
CA TRP A 444 -3.36 21.45 3.79
C TRP A 444 -4.53 20.48 3.89
N PHE A 445 -4.40 19.45 4.72
CA PHE A 445 -5.43 18.44 4.92
C PHE A 445 -5.44 17.90 6.35
N THR A 446 -6.55 17.26 6.70
CA THR A 446 -6.71 16.48 7.92
C THR A 446 -7.09 15.04 7.60
N LEU A 447 -6.77 14.15 8.54
CA LEU A 447 -7.13 12.73 8.56
C LEU A 447 -7.97 12.47 9.83
N PRO A 448 -8.68 11.33 9.95
CA PRO A 448 -9.64 11.11 11.03
C PRO A 448 -9.10 11.31 12.45
N GLY A 449 -7.81 11.03 12.67
CA GLY A 449 -7.13 11.27 13.95
C GLY A 449 -7.06 12.73 14.41
N GLY A 450 -7.41 13.70 13.54
CA GLY A 450 -7.41 15.11 13.88
C GLY A 450 -8.41 15.50 14.97
N LEU A 451 -9.52 14.77 15.09
CA LEU A 451 -10.52 14.94 16.16
C LEU A 451 -10.03 14.46 17.54
N GLU A 452 -9.07 13.55 17.55
CA GLU A 452 -8.40 12.99 18.75
C GLU A 452 -7.03 13.65 18.99
N SER A 453 -6.73 14.74 18.30
CA SER A 453 -5.41 15.36 18.35
C SER A 453 -5.07 15.92 19.73
N ALA A 454 -3.77 16.11 19.99
CA ALA A 454 -3.32 16.85 21.16
C ALA A 454 -3.89 18.28 21.15
N LEU A 455 -3.97 18.91 19.96
CA LEU A 455 -4.72 20.16 19.75
C LEU A 455 -6.17 20.07 20.26
N ALA A 456 -6.95 19.10 19.77
CA ALA A 456 -8.35 18.92 20.16
C ALA A 456 -8.49 18.68 21.67
N THR A 457 -7.59 17.89 22.26
CA THR A 457 -7.54 17.63 23.70
C THR A 457 -7.30 18.92 24.50
N ARG A 458 -6.32 19.75 24.09
CA ARG A 458 -6.04 21.03 24.76
C ARG A 458 -7.22 22.00 24.65
N LEU A 459 -7.90 22.05 23.50
CA LEU A 459 -9.10 22.89 23.33
C LEU A 459 -10.26 22.41 24.20
N LYS A 460 -10.49 21.09 24.33
CA LYS A 460 -11.48 20.54 25.27
C LYS A 460 -11.18 20.94 26.72
N LYS A 461 -9.91 20.88 27.15
CA LYS A 461 -9.50 21.37 28.48
C LYS A 461 -9.81 22.85 28.69
N LEU A 462 -9.46 23.72 27.75
CA LEU A 462 -9.76 25.15 27.85
C LEU A 462 -11.27 25.43 27.89
N LEU A 463 -12.03 24.81 26.99
CA LEU A 463 -13.46 25.05 26.88
C LEU A 463 -14.30 24.40 28.00
N CYS A 464 -13.78 23.39 28.72
CA CYS A 464 -14.46 22.85 29.92
C CYS A 464 -14.36 23.77 31.16
N VAL A 465 -13.37 24.68 31.19
CA VAL A 465 -13.25 25.70 32.25
C VAL A 465 -13.83 27.05 31.84
N SER A 466 -13.99 27.32 30.55
CA SER A 466 -14.45 28.61 30.02
C SER A 466 -15.92 28.89 30.36
N THR A 467 -16.23 30.11 30.79
CA THR A 467 -17.59 30.57 31.10
C THR A 467 -18.26 31.32 29.96
N GLN A 468 -17.50 31.67 28.93
CA GLN A 468 -17.92 32.40 27.73
C GLN A 468 -17.24 31.82 26.48
N SER A 469 -17.63 32.30 25.30
CA SER A 469 -16.95 32.00 24.03
C SER A 469 -15.51 32.50 24.05
N VAL A 470 -14.54 31.64 23.73
CA VAL A 470 -13.11 31.97 23.72
C VAL A 470 -12.69 32.41 22.32
N GLY A 471 -11.96 33.52 22.20
CA GLY A 471 -11.42 34.00 20.93
C GLY A 471 -10.29 33.11 20.40
N ILE A 472 -10.11 33.10 19.08
CA ILE A 472 -9.04 32.35 18.41
C ILE A 472 -7.63 32.73 18.89
N ASP A 473 -7.40 33.98 19.30
CA ASP A 473 -6.10 34.42 19.84
C ASP A 473 -5.81 33.80 21.22
N ASP A 474 -6.82 33.72 22.10
CA ASP A 474 -6.72 33.05 23.39
C ASP A 474 -6.56 31.52 23.21
N LEU A 475 -7.23 30.94 22.22
CA LEU A 475 -7.05 29.53 21.82
C LEU A 475 -5.60 29.30 21.36
N LEU A 476 -5.10 30.11 20.43
CA LEU A 476 -3.72 30.05 19.93
C LEU A 476 -2.71 30.19 21.07
N ALA A 477 -2.87 31.16 21.96
CA ALA A 477 -2.03 31.30 23.15
C ALA A 477 -2.04 30.04 24.02
N ALA A 478 -3.23 29.46 24.27
CA ALA A 478 -3.38 28.21 25.04
C ALA A 478 -2.81 26.96 24.33
N ILE A 479 -2.66 26.99 23.00
CA ILE A 479 -2.00 25.94 22.23
C ILE A 479 -0.47 26.07 22.34
N VAL A 480 0.05 27.29 22.15
CA VAL A 480 1.50 27.58 22.06
C VAL A 480 2.24 27.46 23.39
N THR A 481 1.55 27.56 24.55
CA THR A 481 2.17 27.40 25.87
C THR A 481 2.76 26.03 26.18
N ASP A 482 2.52 25.01 25.34
CA ASP A 482 3.09 23.68 25.54
C ASP A 482 4.49 23.53 24.93
N ASP A 483 5.49 24.14 25.58
CA ASP A 483 6.92 23.95 25.24
C ASP A 483 7.25 22.47 25.00
N ARG A 484 6.63 21.57 25.77
CA ARG A 484 6.91 20.13 25.72
C ARG A 484 6.39 19.48 24.44
N LEU A 485 5.23 19.90 23.94
CA LEU A 485 4.68 19.46 22.66
C LEU A 485 5.59 19.90 21.49
N PHE A 486 6.17 21.09 21.56
CA PHE A 486 7.18 21.59 20.60
C PHE A 486 8.57 20.98 20.77
N PHE A 487 8.96 20.53 21.96
CA PHE A 487 10.25 19.90 22.21
C PHE A 487 10.25 18.40 21.91
N GLU A 488 9.24 17.63 22.35
CA GLU A 488 9.19 16.16 22.18
C GLU A 488 8.97 15.75 20.71
N MET A 489 8.32 16.60 19.90
CA MET A 489 8.21 16.39 18.45
C MET A 489 9.32 17.07 17.65
N GLY A 490 10.31 17.65 18.33
CA GLY A 490 11.33 18.51 17.76
C GLY A 490 10.76 19.82 17.20
N ARG A 491 11.65 20.77 16.87
CA ARG A 491 11.32 22.05 16.23
C ARG A 491 10.75 21.94 14.80
N THR A 492 10.25 20.76 14.43
CA THR A 492 9.73 20.42 13.12
C THR A 492 8.23 20.59 13.00
N LEU A 493 7.47 20.71 14.09
CA LEU A 493 6.04 21.02 14.04
C LEU A 493 5.78 22.40 13.42
N SER A 494 5.05 22.44 12.31
CA SER A 494 4.48 23.68 11.78
C SER A 494 3.10 23.89 12.42
N LEU A 495 2.94 24.97 13.19
CA LEU A 495 1.60 25.49 13.47
C LEU A 495 0.94 25.83 12.13
N PRO A 496 -0.34 25.48 11.92
CA PRO A 496 -1.01 25.81 10.67
C PRO A 496 -1.27 27.33 10.62
N PRO A 497 -1.27 27.95 9.44
CA PRO A 497 -1.75 29.31 9.26
C PRO A 497 -3.15 29.50 9.86
N PHE A 498 -3.45 30.73 10.28
CA PHE A 498 -4.70 31.08 10.95
C PHE A 498 -5.96 30.56 10.23
N HIS A 499 -6.03 30.74 8.90
CA HIS A 499 -7.18 30.31 8.10
C HIS A 499 -7.32 28.77 8.05
N ILE A 500 -6.19 28.03 8.03
CA ILE A 500 -6.19 26.55 8.12
C ILE A 500 -6.69 26.08 9.47
N LEU A 501 -6.36 26.79 10.56
CA LEU A 501 -6.92 26.48 11.89
C LEU A 501 -8.42 26.74 11.94
N VAL A 502 -8.91 27.86 11.41
CA VAL A 502 -10.36 28.12 11.31
C VAL A 502 -11.06 26.99 10.54
N GLU A 503 -10.51 26.56 9.41
CA GLU A 503 -11.11 25.49 8.60
C GLU A 503 -10.89 24.07 9.16
N LEU A 504 -9.87 23.84 9.98
CA LEU A 504 -9.76 22.61 10.77
C LEU A 504 -10.89 22.54 11.81
N LEU A 505 -11.07 23.63 12.57
CA LEU A 505 -12.03 23.77 13.66
C LEU A 505 -13.49 23.80 13.18
N SER A 506 -13.77 24.34 11.99
CA SER A 506 -15.12 24.40 11.39
C SER A 506 -15.76 23.01 11.29
N GLY A 507 -14.96 22.00 10.91
CA GLY A 507 -15.36 20.60 10.80
C GLY A 507 -15.20 19.76 12.06
N TRP A 508 -15.15 20.36 13.26
CA TRP A 508 -15.18 19.61 14.53
C TRP A 508 -16.62 19.58 15.10
N PRO A 509 -17.28 18.41 15.18
CA PRO A 509 -18.72 18.33 15.45
C PRO A 509 -19.12 18.77 16.86
N TRP A 510 -18.20 18.70 17.83
CA TRP A 510 -18.42 19.12 19.22
C TRP A 510 -18.21 20.63 19.45
N LEU A 511 -17.75 21.36 18.44
CA LEU A 511 -17.39 22.78 18.51
C LEU A 511 -18.46 23.66 17.83
N HIS A 512 -18.64 24.88 18.33
CA HIS A 512 -19.51 25.89 17.76
C HIS A 512 -18.78 27.23 17.66
N ALA A 513 -18.72 27.79 16.45
CA ALA A 513 -18.22 29.12 16.17
C ALA A 513 -19.37 30.13 16.10
N ASP A 514 -19.18 31.34 16.65
CA ASP A 514 -20.20 32.40 16.73
C ASP A 514 -20.11 33.45 15.59
N GLY A 515 -19.38 33.11 14.52
CA GLY A 515 -19.13 33.99 13.37
C GLY A 515 -18.03 35.05 13.57
N HIS A 516 -17.52 35.24 14.78
CA HIS A 516 -16.49 36.25 15.11
C HIS A 516 -15.16 35.62 15.52
N ASN A 517 -14.85 34.44 14.98
CA ASN A 517 -13.73 33.58 15.40
C ASN A 517 -13.68 33.34 16.92
N LYS A 518 -14.83 33.30 17.60
CA LYS A 518 -14.94 32.81 18.97
C LYS A 518 -15.65 31.46 18.99
N TYR A 519 -15.22 30.62 19.91
CA TYR A 519 -15.61 29.23 19.98
C TYR A 519 -16.12 28.85 21.37
N ARG A 520 -17.11 27.96 21.39
CA ARG A 520 -17.59 27.27 22.58
C ARG A 520 -17.84 25.80 22.26
N ALA A 521 -17.81 24.94 23.28
CA ALA A 521 -18.33 23.59 23.12
C ALA A 521 -19.85 23.64 22.86
N ARG A 522 -20.38 22.74 22.01
CA ARG A 522 -21.84 22.61 21.77
C ARG A 522 -22.56 22.08 23.01
N GLU A 523 -21.92 21.14 23.69
CA GLU A 523 -22.39 20.52 24.91
C GLU A 523 -21.36 20.78 26.02
N PRO A 524 -21.78 20.89 27.30
CA PRO A 524 -20.84 21.04 28.41
C PRO A 524 -19.88 19.85 28.51
N ILE A 525 -18.58 20.11 28.42
CA ILE A 525 -17.55 19.07 28.55
C ILE A 525 -17.33 18.79 30.04
N PRO A 526 -17.51 17.54 30.53
CA PRO A 526 -17.26 17.23 31.93
C PRO A 526 -15.77 17.40 32.27
N ARG A 527 -15.49 18.20 33.31
CA ARG A 527 -14.11 18.52 33.73
C ARG A 527 -13.28 17.26 34.03
N GLN A 528 -13.91 16.25 34.64
CA GLN A 528 -13.29 14.99 35.06
C GLN A 528 -12.82 14.11 33.88
N ASP A 529 -13.42 14.26 32.70
CA ASP A 529 -13.09 13.46 31.52
C ASP A 529 -11.84 13.97 30.78
N VAL A 530 -11.47 15.24 31.00
CA VAL A 530 -10.45 15.93 30.21
C VAL A 530 -9.31 16.54 31.05
N LEU A 531 -9.54 16.92 32.30
CA LEU A 531 -8.53 17.45 33.20
C LEU A 531 -7.87 16.33 34.03
N SER A 532 -6.55 16.42 34.22
CA SER A 532 -5.85 15.57 35.17
C SER A 532 -6.21 15.92 36.62
N ALA A 533 -5.98 14.99 37.56
CA ALA A 533 -6.23 15.22 38.98
C ALA A 533 -5.54 16.47 39.53
N LEU A 534 -4.31 16.76 39.09
CA LEU A 534 -3.56 17.97 39.43
C LEU A 534 -4.25 19.23 38.89
N GLU A 535 -4.71 19.20 37.63
CA GLU A 535 -5.43 20.32 37.00
C GLU A 535 -6.78 20.58 37.69
N LEU A 536 -7.48 19.54 38.14
CA LEU A 536 -8.72 19.65 38.92
C LEU A 536 -8.48 20.28 40.30
N GLU A 537 -7.55 19.74 41.08
CA GLU A 537 -7.22 20.25 42.42
C GLU A 537 -6.73 21.71 42.37
N ALA A 538 -5.87 22.04 41.39
CA ALA A 538 -5.41 23.40 41.18
C ALA A 538 -6.55 24.33 40.73
N LEU A 539 -7.47 23.87 39.87
CA LEU A 539 -8.65 24.65 39.45
C LEU A 539 -9.57 24.96 40.64
N GLU A 540 -9.86 23.99 41.51
CA GLU A 540 -10.70 24.17 42.70
C GLU A 540 -10.13 25.24 43.63
N VAL A 541 -8.81 25.24 43.85
CA VAL A 541 -8.10 26.28 44.64
C VAL A 541 -8.20 27.66 43.98
N MET A 542 -8.17 27.73 42.66
CA MET A 542 -8.33 29.00 41.94
C MET A 542 -9.77 29.50 41.97
N GLU A 543 -10.76 28.62 41.82
CA GLU A 543 -12.18 28.96 41.94
C GLU A 543 -12.51 29.51 43.35
N ALA A 544 -11.94 28.91 44.41
CA ALA A 544 -12.01 29.43 45.79
C ALA A 544 -11.31 30.79 46.01
N HIS A 545 -10.55 31.28 45.02
CA HIS A 545 -9.80 32.53 45.05
C HIS A 545 -10.19 33.49 43.92
N HIS A 546 -11.44 33.41 43.44
CA HIS A 546 -11.97 34.23 42.35
C HIS A 546 -11.14 34.12 41.06
N ASP A 547 -10.89 32.88 40.62
CA ASP A 547 -10.12 32.51 39.43
C ASP A 547 -8.63 32.94 39.42
N VAL A 548 -8.09 33.49 40.53
CA VAL A 548 -6.71 33.99 40.61
C VAL A 548 -6.01 33.56 41.90
N ALA A 549 -4.88 32.85 41.78
CA ALA A 549 -4.12 32.31 42.91
C ALA A 549 -2.62 32.63 42.81
N THR A 550 -1.94 32.69 43.95
CA THR A 550 -0.47 32.70 43.96
C THR A 550 0.07 31.28 43.74
N ARG A 551 1.32 31.17 43.29
CA ARG A 551 2.05 29.89 43.27
C ARG A 551 2.05 29.22 44.65
N THR A 552 2.05 30.00 45.71
CA THR A 552 2.12 29.52 47.10
C THR A 552 0.78 28.96 47.56
N ASP A 553 -0.35 29.58 47.18
CA ASP A 553 -1.69 29.03 47.42
C ASP A 553 -1.80 27.63 46.80
N LEU A 554 -1.45 27.53 45.51
CA LEU A 554 -1.44 26.27 44.76
C LEU A 554 -0.49 25.23 45.35
N ALA A 555 0.70 25.63 45.78
CA ALA A 555 1.65 24.71 46.41
C ALA A 555 1.17 24.20 47.78
N LYS A 556 0.48 25.03 48.59
CA LYS A 556 -0.06 24.60 49.89
C LYS A 556 -1.08 23.48 49.73
N ALA A 557 -2.00 23.61 48.77
CA ALA A 557 -2.97 22.56 48.45
C ALA A 557 -2.29 21.36 47.77
N VAL A 558 -1.82 21.54 46.53
CA VAL A 558 -1.41 20.45 45.63
C VAL A 558 -0.13 19.74 46.09
N VAL A 559 0.84 20.47 46.63
CA VAL A 559 2.12 19.88 47.11
C VAL A 559 2.06 19.52 48.59
N GLY A 560 1.28 20.27 49.40
CA GLY A 560 1.15 20.04 50.83
C GLY A 560 0.16 18.93 51.18
N ALA A 561 -1.10 19.08 50.75
CA ALA A 561 -2.18 18.11 51.01
C ALA A 561 -2.26 17.02 49.94
N GLY A 562 -2.17 17.38 48.64
CA GLY A 562 -2.23 16.44 47.52
C GLY A 562 -0.96 15.58 47.32
N GLY A 563 0.15 15.89 48.02
CA GLY A 563 1.39 15.11 47.96
C GLY A 563 2.16 15.17 46.63
N VAL A 564 1.73 16.00 45.68
CA VAL A 564 2.34 16.17 44.36
C VAL A 564 3.70 16.87 44.49
N SER A 565 4.66 16.60 43.59
CA SER A 565 5.95 17.31 43.64
C SER A 565 5.84 18.77 43.18
N ASN A 566 6.64 19.66 43.80
CA ASN A 566 6.79 21.07 43.37
C ASN A 566 7.21 21.20 41.88
N MET A 567 7.91 20.20 41.35
CA MET A 567 8.32 20.12 39.95
C MET A 567 7.13 19.81 39.02
N ALA A 568 6.24 18.90 39.42
CA ALA A 568 5.02 18.60 38.68
C ALA A 568 4.05 19.79 38.66
N LEU A 569 3.90 20.51 39.78
CA LEU A 569 3.12 21.75 39.82
C LEU A 569 3.74 22.85 38.93
N SER A 570 5.08 23.02 38.93
CA SER A 570 5.74 23.92 37.98
C SER A 570 5.44 23.55 36.53
N ALA A 571 5.55 22.26 36.17
CA ALA A 571 5.30 21.79 34.82
C ALA A 571 3.86 22.06 34.38
N ALA A 572 2.87 21.71 35.22
CA ALA A 572 1.45 21.94 34.95
C ALA A 572 1.13 23.44 34.76
N LEU A 573 1.69 24.32 35.60
CA LEU A 573 1.51 25.78 35.48
C LEU A 573 2.24 26.42 34.29
N SER A 574 3.18 25.69 33.67
CA SER A 574 3.84 26.11 32.43
C SER A 574 3.12 25.58 31.19
N THR A 575 2.71 24.31 31.17
CA THR A 575 2.24 23.65 29.94
C THR A 575 0.73 23.44 29.85
N SER A 576 -0.05 23.51 30.95
CA SER A 576 -1.50 23.27 30.88
C SER A 576 -2.22 24.45 30.20
N PRO A 577 -3.18 24.19 29.28
CA PRO A 577 -3.90 25.26 28.59
C PRO A 577 -4.85 26.04 29.52
N ILE A 578 -5.24 25.48 30.67
CA ILE A 578 -6.22 26.09 31.59
C ILE A 578 -5.62 27.10 32.57
N PHE A 579 -4.30 27.27 32.59
CA PHE A 579 -3.62 28.25 33.45
C PHE A 579 -2.91 29.30 32.61
N ALA A 580 -3.06 30.56 32.98
CA ALA A 580 -2.33 31.67 32.38
C ALA A 580 -1.60 32.47 33.47
N LYS A 581 -0.30 32.73 33.27
CA LYS A 581 0.49 33.56 34.18
C LYS A 581 0.12 35.04 33.97
N VAL A 582 -0.30 35.73 35.02
CA VAL A 582 -0.61 37.16 34.97
C VAL A 582 0.63 37.97 35.38
N GLU A 583 1.29 37.58 36.47
CA GLU A 583 2.48 38.25 37.00
C GLU A 583 3.50 37.24 37.54
N HIS A 584 4.60 37.71 38.13
CA HIS A 584 5.54 36.82 38.80
C HIS A 584 4.86 36.06 39.95
N ALA A 585 4.77 34.73 39.81
CA ALA A 585 4.13 33.82 40.75
C ALA A 585 2.61 34.07 41.01
N VAL A 586 1.91 34.75 40.09
CA VAL A 586 0.44 34.92 40.12
C VAL A 586 -0.17 34.39 38.83
N TYR A 587 -1.17 33.52 38.95
CA TYR A 587 -1.79 32.79 37.85
C TYR A 587 -3.31 32.99 37.87
N ARG A 588 -3.93 32.98 36.69
CA ARG A 588 -5.39 32.99 36.48
C ARG A 588 -5.87 31.72 35.77
N VAL A 589 -7.14 31.38 35.93
CA VAL A 589 -7.82 30.41 35.06
C VAL A 589 -7.91 31.00 33.65
N ASN A 590 -7.46 30.27 32.65
CA ASN A 590 -7.49 30.69 31.25
C ASN A 590 -8.87 30.43 30.63
N GLY A 591 -9.25 31.21 29.60
CA GLY A 591 -10.59 31.15 29.01
C GLY A 591 -11.71 31.74 29.90
N ARG A 592 -11.36 32.41 31.01
CA ARG A 592 -12.26 33.21 31.85
C ARG A 592 -11.84 34.68 31.85
N PRO A 593 -12.79 35.63 32.04
CA PRO A 593 -12.46 37.02 32.32
C PRO A 593 -11.59 37.15 33.58
N LEU A 594 -10.58 38.02 33.52
CA LEU A 594 -9.70 38.27 34.67
C LEU A 594 -10.47 39.01 35.78
N GLN A 595 -10.73 38.32 36.89
CA GLN A 595 -11.37 38.92 38.06
C GLN A 595 -10.44 39.91 38.75
N VAL A 596 -10.77 41.21 38.68
CA VAL A 596 -9.96 42.29 39.27
C VAL A 596 -9.78 42.10 40.77
N GLN A 597 -10.84 41.69 41.48
CA GLN A 597 -10.79 41.43 42.92
C GLN A 597 -9.87 40.25 43.27
N GLY A 598 -9.93 39.15 42.51
CA GLY A 598 -9.02 38.01 42.66
C GLY A 598 -7.55 38.42 42.51
N LEU A 599 -7.25 39.25 41.49
CA LEU A 599 -5.90 39.78 41.29
C LEU A 599 -5.44 40.69 42.43
N VAL A 600 -6.30 41.58 42.95
CA VAL A 600 -5.96 42.45 44.09
C VAL A 600 -5.65 41.61 45.34
N GLU A 601 -6.48 40.61 45.66
CA GLU A 601 -6.24 39.73 46.82
C GLU A 601 -5.05 38.79 46.61
N ALA A 602 -4.78 38.32 45.39
CA ALA A 602 -3.57 37.56 45.07
C ALA A 602 -2.30 38.42 45.24
N ARG A 603 -2.31 39.69 44.79
CA ARG A 603 -1.20 40.64 45.01
C ARG A 603 -0.97 40.93 46.51
N LYS A 604 -2.04 41.15 47.29
CA LYS A 604 -1.94 41.32 48.75
C LYS A 604 -1.31 40.10 49.43
N ARG A 605 -1.81 38.89 49.14
CA ARG A 605 -1.24 37.63 49.63
C ARG A 605 0.22 37.49 49.22
N ARG A 606 0.55 37.78 47.97
CA ARG A 606 1.93 37.72 47.46
C ARG A 606 2.87 38.71 48.15
N LEU A 607 2.38 39.91 48.50
CA LEU A 607 3.14 40.87 49.30
C LEU A 607 3.44 40.32 50.71
N ILE A 608 2.44 39.69 51.36
CA ILE A 608 2.60 39.06 52.68
C ILE A 608 3.58 37.88 52.63
N GLU A 609 3.46 36.99 51.64
CA GLU A 609 4.41 35.89 51.39
C GLU A 609 5.84 36.38 51.20
N THR A 610 6.00 37.51 50.49
CA THR A 610 7.32 38.11 50.24
C THR A 610 7.86 38.78 51.51
N ARG A 611 7.00 39.45 52.29
CA ARG A 611 7.36 40.08 53.58
C ARG A 611 7.69 39.07 54.68
N THR A 612 7.11 37.87 54.69
CA THR A 612 7.54 36.79 55.59
C THR A 612 8.95 36.26 55.28
N ALA A 613 9.54 36.69 54.16
CA ALA A 613 10.94 36.46 53.82
C ALA A 613 11.81 37.73 53.91
N VAL A 614 11.35 38.78 54.61
CA VAL A 614 12.13 39.99 54.90
C VAL A 614 12.38 40.06 56.41
N LEU A 615 13.61 40.41 56.78
CA LEU A 615 14.03 40.59 58.16
C LEU A 615 13.34 41.81 58.79
N PRO A 616 13.05 41.81 60.11
CA PRO A 616 12.70 43.03 60.84
C PRO A 616 13.68 44.17 60.54
N GLU A 617 13.15 45.39 60.35
CA GLU A 617 13.96 46.56 59.95
C GLU A 617 14.97 46.98 61.05
N ASP A 618 14.73 46.58 62.31
CA ASP A 618 15.56 46.86 63.50
C ASP A 618 16.45 45.67 63.93
N LEU A 619 17.11 45.01 62.97
CA LEU A 619 17.99 43.87 63.28
C LEU A 619 19.41 44.31 63.67
N ASP A 620 19.63 44.43 64.97
CA ASP A 620 20.92 44.74 65.57
C ASP A 620 21.94 43.62 65.32
N ALA A 621 22.90 43.89 64.44
CA ALA A 621 23.98 42.96 64.07
C ALA A 621 25.04 42.77 65.17
N SER A 622 24.96 43.49 66.29
CA SER A 622 25.79 43.25 67.48
C SER A 622 25.27 42.12 68.38
N LEU A 623 24.07 41.58 68.09
CA LEU A 623 23.48 40.45 68.81
C LEU A 623 23.53 39.15 67.98
N PRO A 624 23.74 37.97 68.63
CA PRO A 624 23.73 36.69 67.94
C PRO A 624 22.38 36.39 67.26
N LEU A 625 22.42 36.12 65.96
CA LEU A 625 21.26 35.91 65.09
C LEU A 625 20.80 34.45 65.11
N SER A 626 19.67 34.17 65.77
CA SER A 626 19.03 32.85 65.70
C SER A 626 18.23 32.69 64.41
N VAL A 627 18.61 31.71 63.58
CA VAL A 627 18.00 31.44 62.27
C VAL A 627 17.51 30.00 62.19
N THR A 628 16.22 29.82 61.94
CA THR A 628 15.65 28.50 61.63
C THR A 628 15.99 28.11 60.19
N LEU A 629 16.76 27.05 60.04
CA LEU A 629 17.20 26.49 58.76
C LEU A 629 16.56 25.11 58.52
N ARG A 630 16.49 24.69 57.26
CA ARG A 630 15.88 23.41 56.85
C ARG A 630 16.85 22.60 55.99
N GLN A 631 17.03 21.33 56.32
CA GLN A 631 17.89 20.43 55.54
C GLN A 631 17.20 20.06 54.21
N SER A 632 17.94 20.04 53.09
CA SER A 632 17.38 19.65 51.79
C SER A 632 16.79 18.23 51.82
N GLY A 633 15.79 17.98 50.99
CA GLY A 633 15.18 16.66 50.83
C GLY A 633 16.02 15.66 50.02
N SER A 634 17.31 15.92 49.80
CA SER A 634 18.18 15.10 48.96
C SER A 634 18.46 13.75 49.63
N LEU A 635 18.23 12.66 48.89
CA LEU A 635 18.61 11.32 49.30
C LEU A 635 19.99 10.95 48.69
N PRO A 636 20.77 10.06 49.33
CA PRO A 636 22.03 9.58 48.76
C PRO A 636 21.85 9.01 47.35
N PRO A 637 22.81 9.17 46.43
CA PRO A 637 24.18 9.67 46.65
C PRO A 637 24.34 11.20 46.57
N VAL A 638 23.25 11.97 46.42
CA VAL A 638 23.35 13.43 46.28
C VAL A 638 23.64 14.07 47.65
N ARG A 639 24.76 14.80 47.75
CA ARG A 639 25.15 15.51 48.99
C ARG A 639 24.04 16.49 49.41
N ARG A 640 23.67 16.47 50.69
CA ARG A 640 22.66 17.40 51.23
C ARG A 640 23.25 18.81 51.33
N VAL A 641 22.35 19.79 51.28
CA VAL A 641 22.69 21.20 51.51
C VAL A 641 21.65 21.83 52.43
N VAL A 642 22.05 22.85 53.16
CA VAL A 642 21.15 23.74 53.90
C VAL A 642 21.08 25.05 53.12
N TYR A 643 19.88 25.56 52.90
CA TYR A 643 19.68 26.85 52.23
C TYR A 643 19.49 27.94 53.29
N LEU A 644 20.34 28.96 53.26
CA LEU A 644 20.12 30.19 54.02
C LEU A 644 19.04 31.03 53.29
N PRO A 645 18.02 31.57 53.99
CA PRO A 645 17.04 32.45 53.35
C PRO A 645 17.71 33.71 52.79
N SER A 646 17.28 34.16 51.61
CA SER A 646 17.91 35.29 50.89
C SER A 646 17.99 36.59 51.68
N ALA A 647 17.07 36.79 52.63
CA ALA A 647 17.08 37.92 53.57
C ALA A 647 18.40 38.07 54.33
N PHE A 648 19.01 36.94 54.74
CA PHE A 648 20.25 36.93 55.51
C PHE A 648 21.50 36.99 54.63
N GLY A 649 21.40 36.86 53.31
CA GLY A 649 22.56 36.70 52.42
C GLY A 649 23.53 37.90 52.41
N GLY A 650 23.04 39.11 52.75
CA GLY A 650 23.89 40.29 52.91
C GLY A 650 24.60 40.36 54.28
N LEU A 651 24.00 39.80 55.34
CA LEU A 651 24.49 39.84 56.72
C LEU A 651 25.42 38.64 57.02
N LEU A 652 24.99 37.45 56.63
CA LEU A 652 25.66 36.17 56.88
C LEU A 652 26.38 35.70 55.61
N SER A 653 27.48 36.38 55.26
CA SER A 653 28.33 36.04 54.12
C SER A 653 29.78 35.81 54.55
N GLY A 654 30.47 34.86 53.90
CA GLY A 654 31.86 34.48 54.23
C GLY A 654 31.94 33.24 55.11
N THR A 655 33.05 33.09 55.84
CA THR A 655 33.34 31.91 56.68
C THR A 655 32.95 32.16 58.13
N PHE A 656 32.34 31.17 58.77
CA PHE A 656 32.00 31.15 60.19
C PHE A 656 32.61 29.92 60.85
N GLU A 657 33.32 30.12 61.97
CA GLU A 657 33.88 29.04 62.79
C GLU A 657 32.83 28.49 63.76
N HIS A 658 32.93 27.21 64.16
CA HIS A 658 32.03 26.74 65.21
C HIS A 658 32.42 27.37 66.55
N ALA A 659 31.47 27.93 67.31
CA ALA A 659 31.72 28.68 68.54
C ALA A 659 32.56 27.89 69.57
N ARG A 660 32.33 26.57 69.67
CA ARG A 660 33.10 25.66 70.54
C ARG A 660 34.20 24.88 69.83
N ARG A 661 34.49 25.17 68.55
CA ARG A 661 35.42 24.45 67.65
C ARG A 661 35.21 22.94 67.49
N LEU A 662 34.08 22.41 67.96
CA LEU A 662 33.68 21.00 67.79
C LEU A 662 33.41 20.56 66.34
N TRP A 663 33.03 21.51 65.46
CA TRP A 663 32.60 21.23 64.09
C TRP A 663 33.35 22.11 63.08
N PRO A 664 33.48 21.68 61.81
CA PRO A 664 34.26 22.40 60.81
C PRO A 664 33.65 23.78 60.49
N ALA A 665 34.52 24.74 60.15
CA ALA A 665 34.13 26.04 59.64
C ALA A 665 33.22 25.93 58.40
N ILE A 666 32.10 26.64 58.43
CA ILE A 666 31.12 26.70 57.34
C ILE A 666 31.35 27.94 56.49
N ALA A 667 31.16 27.83 55.18
CA ALA A 667 31.29 28.93 54.25
C ALA A 667 29.92 29.24 53.63
N ILE A 668 29.52 30.51 53.64
CA ILE A 668 28.27 31.00 53.07
C ILE A 668 28.63 31.89 51.87
N GLY A 669 28.49 31.32 50.67
CA GLY A 669 28.70 32.00 49.40
C GLY A 669 27.42 32.62 48.84
N SER A 670 27.55 33.28 47.68
CA SER A 670 26.45 33.95 46.97
C SER A 670 25.31 33.01 46.53
N ASN A 671 25.54 31.70 46.50
CA ASN A 671 24.52 30.68 46.23
C ASN A 671 23.67 30.30 47.46
N LEU A 672 24.02 30.82 48.65
CA LEU A 672 23.34 30.61 49.94
C LEU A 672 23.23 29.12 50.36
N GLN A 673 24.08 28.25 49.82
CA GLN A 673 24.10 26.82 50.11
C GLN A 673 25.25 26.46 51.05
N ILE A 674 24.91 25.87 52.19
CA ILE A 674 25.86 25.51 53.24
C ILE A 674 25.94 23.98 53.35
N SER A 675 26.83 23.36 52.58
CA SER A 675 26.96 21.89 52.53
C SER A 675 27.51 21.30 53.83
N LYS A 676 28.57 21.89 54.38
CA LYS A 676 29.18 21.41 55.64
C LYS A 676 28.21 21.46 56.83
N LEU A 677 27.33 22.46 56.87
CA LEU A 677 26.27 22.56 57.89
C LEU A 677 25.21 21.47 57.71
N ALA A 678 24.97 21.01 56.48
CA ALA A 678 24.09 19.88 56.22
C ALA A 678 24.68 18.56 56.73
N ASP A 679 26.00 18.38 56.56
CA ASP A 679 26.75 17.25 57.08
C ASP A 679 26.71 17.25 58.63
N VAL A 680 27.08 18.38 59.27
CA VAL A 680 27.00 18.57 60.74
C VAL A 680 25.59 18.32 61.29
N ALA A 681 24.55 18.84 60.62
CA ALA A 681 23.17 18.61 61.04
C ALA A 681 22.78 17.11 60.94
N ALA A 682 23.24 16.40 59.92
CA ALA A 682 23.01 14.95 59.78
C ALA A 682 23.71 14.16 60.89
N ASP A 683 24.94 14.53 61.27
CA ASP A 683 25.67 13.92 62.39
C ASP A 683 24.97 14.17 63.75
N GLN A 684 24.16 15.23 63.86
CA GLN A 684 23.30 15.52 65.01
C GLN A 684 21.89 14.88 64.90
N GLY A 685 21.68 13.95 63.96
CA GLY A 685 20.42 13.23 63.79
C GLY A 685 19.31 13.99 63.06
N ILE A 686 19.58 15.19 62.54
CA ILE A 686 18.59 15.99 61.80
C ILE A 686 18.39 15.39 60.41
N GLY A 687 17.18 14.86 60.20
CA GLY A 687 16.76 14.16 58.99
C GLY A 687 16.37 15.07 57.82
N PRO A 688 16.17 14.49 56.62
CA PRO A 688 15.84 15.25 55.42
C PRO A 688 14.50 15.98 55.61
N LYS A 689 14.43 17.24 55.15
CA LYS A 689 13.29 18.15 55.35
C LYS A 689 12.95 18.51 56.81
N GLN A 690 13.76 18.12 57.81
CA GLN A 690 13.60 18.65 59.17
C GLN A 690 14.20 20.06 59.27
N SER A 691 13.69 20.84 60.22
CA SER A 691 14.14 22.19 60.54
C SER A 691 14.90 22.20 61.87
N PHE A 692 15.90 23.08 61.98
CA PHE A 692 16.75 23.23 63.16
C PHE A 692 17.21 24.69 63.28
N ASN A 693 17.55 25.14 64.48
CA ASN A 693 18.00 26.50 64.72
C ASN A 693 19.53 26.57 64.72
N VAL A 694 20.06 27.63 64.12
CA VAL A 694 21.50 27.96 64.15
C VAL A 694 21.63 29.40 64.60
N VAL A 695 22.43 29.62 65.64
CA VAL A 695 22.79 30.96 66.11
C VAL A 695 24.07 31.37 65.42
N PHE A 696 24.06 32.53 64.76
CA PHE A 696 25.22 33.13 64.10
C PHE A 696 25.62 34.40 64.82
N ASP A 697 26.84 34.44 65.34
CA ASP A 697 27.45 35.69 65.79
C ASP A 697 28.22 36.33 64.62
N VAL A 698 27.73 37.49 64.18
CA VAL A 698 28.25 38.22 63.02
C VAL A 698 29.58 38.91 63.33
N GLU A 699 29.76 39.36 64.59
CA GLU A 699 30.96 40.08 65.02
C GLU A 699 32.11 39.10 65.29
N SER A 700 31.89 38.05 66.09
CA SER A 700 32.92 37.04 66.35
C SER A 700 33.14 36.05 65.20
N ARG A 701 32.28 36.10 64.15
CA ARG A 701 32.28 35.18 63.01
C ARG A 701 32.14 33.72 63.44
N THR A 702 31.24 33.45 64.39
CA THR A 702 30.98 32.10 64.87
C THR A 702 29.55 31.62 64.60
N TYR A 703 29.36 30.30 64.59
CA TYR A 703 28.05 29.67 64.55
C TYR A 703 27.92 28.58 65.63
N GLU A 704 26.71 28.32 66.08
CA GLU A 704 26.37 27.21 66.99
C GLU A 704 24.99 26.65 66.61
N LEU A 705 24.82 25.32 66.64
CA LEU A 705 23.49 24.73 66.49
C LEU A 705 22.74 24.87 67.83
N ALA A 706 21.61 25.57 67.81
CA ALA A 706 20.68 25.60 68.92
C ALA A 706 19.83 24.32 68.91
N ILE A 707 20.45 23.24 69.39
CA ILE A 707 19.79 21.95 69.67
C ILE A 707 19.05 22.09 71.02
N PRO A 708 17.78 21.67 71.12
CA PRO A 708 17.05 21.64 72.39
C PRO A 708 17.56 20.55 73.35
#